data_AF-A0A3A8EP28-F1
#
_entry.id   AF-A0A3A8EP28-F1
#
_cell.length_a   1.000
_cell.length_b   1.000
_cell.length_c   1.000
_cell.angle_alpha   90.00
_cell.angle_beta   90.00
_cell.angle_gamma   90.00
#
_symmetry.space_group_name_H-M   'P 1'
#
loop_
_entity.id
_entity.type
_entity.pdbx_description
1 polymer ?
#
loop_
_entity_poly.entity_id
_entity_poly.type
_entity_poly.pdbx_seq_one_letter_code
_entity_poly.pdbx_strand_id
1 'polypeptide(L)'
;MNSKPRLSTYWVTCADGLETLLREEIEGLGVQNIEQAPGRLVFKGSLEDAYRICMWSRLASRVLLPIHTHEIEFSHDARDVAEELYEGAISFDWSLIFAPQSTFAIRLHVERDIKVNTQFATLRAKDGVVDSFMEAVGKRPSIDTKQPEITMYILAGKKEHTYCLDLSGDSLHKRGYRRFMTDAPIKENLAAAILQKAKLKERNPDIFLDPMCGSGTFIIESLLILTDRAPGLVRRFGFNGWNGHDHELWMSIKAEAAERHAAAMEKPLPQFYAFDADWEAVKATKQNIIAAGFESLLDQIKIEERTLADWPDFQAEGKTSLIVTNPPYGERLGDKASNRALYLGLSALLQKNFPNQYAAVIASQVEQADVLAFNDPQILRLMNGKLPIYIRFGTVKPAAVERPFLADWQPQQFEEIEGAMEFANRLTKNMQNLKKWAIKEGVHCLRLYDADLPDFNVAIDLYGSRLHVQEYAPPKQIDPEKAKKRFNLALQAIRSVTGLGRDAIFIKTRARQEGKAQYTKQSTASKRFIVQEGQAKILVNLTDYLDTGLFLDHRQMRLRIAKEARGKHFLNLYSYTSTASLHAALGGAASTTSVDLSNTYLNWSKENFVLNGLTVDHVDEQHQFFSSDCFEWLKEGHEQYDLIFIDPPTFSNSKKFYGTFDVQRDHMSLLKRAMNRLTTDGTLYFSNNYRGFEMDDVILGMYEVEEISSETIGPDFKRNQKIHRAWKITHTQV
;
A
#
# COMPACT_ATOMS: atom_id res chain seq x y z
N MET A 1 49.74 -17.72 30.61
CA MET A 1 49.55 -19.05 30.00
C MET A 1 48.26 -19.00 29.20
N ASN A 2 48.34 -18.95 27.86
CA ASN A 2 47.14 -18.95 27.00
C ASN A 2 46.54 -20.36 26.99
N SER A 3 45.63 -20.66 27.92
CA SER A 3 44.75 -21.81 27.82
C SER A 3 43.96 -21.68 26.52
N LYS A 4 43.94 -22.73 25.69
CA LYS A 4 43.10 -22.75 24.48
C LYS A 4 41.64 -22.41 24.86
N PRO A 5 40.94 -21.55 24.10
CA PRO A 5 39.57 -21.17 24.42
C PRO A 5 38.68 -22.42 24.48
N ARG A 6 37.88 -22.55 25.54
CA ARG A 6 36.91 -23.63 25.68
C ARG A 6 35.85 -23.45 24.61
N LEU A 7 35.69 -24.46 23.75
CA LEU A 7 34.68 -24.45 22.70
C LEU A 7 33.39 -25.08 23.20
N SER A 8 32.28 -24.38 22.99
CA SER A 8 30.92 -24.81 23.35
C SER A 8 30.02 -24.81 22.12
N THR A 9 28.95 -25.60 22.16
CA THR A 9 27.90 -25.55 21.15
C THR A 9 26.97 -24.38 21.46
N TYR A 10 26.62 -23.59 20.47
CA TYR A 10 25.67 -22.49 20.58
C TYR A 10 24.56 -22.64 19.53
N TRP A 11 23.35 -22.22 19.90
CA TRP A 11 22.22 -22.13 18.98
C TRP A 11 21.84 -20.66 18.78
N VAL A 12 21.69 -20.24 17.53
CA VAL A 12 21.23 -18.90 17.17
C VAL A 12 19.90 -19.03 16.44
N THR A 13 18.82 -18.63 17.11
CA THR A 13 17.47 -18.71 16.54
C THR A 13 17.19 -17.51 15.64
N CYS A 14 16.32 -17.65 14.64
CA CYS A 14 15.83 -16.55 13.82
C CYS A 14 14.36 -16.73 13.45
N ALA A 15 13.78 -15.77 12.73
CA ALA A 15 12.46 -15.98 12.13
C ALA A 15 12.56 -16.95 10.94
N ASP A 16 11.49 -17.70 10.69
CA ASP A 16 11.39 -18.61 9.53
C ASP A 16 11.73 -17.88 8.22
N GLY A 17 12.65 -18.45 7.44
CA GLY A 17 13.10 -17.91 6.15
C GLY A 17 14.33 -17.00 6.23
N LEU A 18 14.85 -16.72 7.43
CA LEU A 18 16.06 -15.92 7.62
C LEU A 18 17.34 -16.73 7.81
N GLU A 19 17.26 -18.06 7.89
CA GLU A 19 18.38 -18.92 8.25
C GLU A 19 19.60 -18.70 7.33
N THR A 20 19.39 -18.58 6.02
CA THR A 20 20.47 -18.34 5.06
C THR A 20 21.12 -16.97 5.26
N LEU A 21 20.32 -15.90 5.43
CA LEU A 21 20.84 -14.55 5.66
C LEU A 21 21.56 -14.44 7.01
N LEU A 22 21.05 -15.11 8.04
CA LEU A 22 21.69 -15.17 9.35
C LEU A 22 23.02 -15.93 9.27
N ARG A 23 23.11 -16.99 8.47
CA ARG A 23 24.38 -17.72 8.28
C ARG A 23 25.43 -16.77 7.70
N GLU A 24 25.09 -16.06 6.63
CA GLU A 24 25.98 -15.06 6.00
C GLU A 24 26.43 -13.99 7.02
N GLU A 25 25.52 -13.49 7.86
CA GLU A 25 25.84 -12.52 8.92
C GLU A 25 26.83 -13.09 9.95
N ILE A 26 26.59 -14.31 10.43
CA ILE A 26 27.43 -14.95 11.45
C ILE A 26 28.80 -15.36 10.89
N GLU A 27 28.86 -15.83 9.64
CA GLU A 27 30.14 -16.08 8.94
C GLU A 27 30.94 -14.79 8.77
N GLY A 28 30.26 -13.67 8.48
CA GLY A 28 30.86 -12.33 8.46
C GLY A 28 31.42 -11.87 9.81
N LEU A 29 30.95 -12.44 10.92
CA LEU A 29 31.51 -12.21 12.27
C LEU A 29 32.70 -13.14 12.61
N GLY A 30 33.11 -14.00 11.67
CA GLY A 30 34.29 -14.86 11.81
C GLY A 30 33.99 -16.29 12.28
N VAL A 31 32.72 -16.63 12.54
CA VAL A 31 32.32 -17.97 12.98
C VAL A 31 32.23 -18.91 11.78
N GLN A 32 32.76 -20.12 11.93
CA GLN A 32 32.83 -21.14 10.88
C GLN A 32 32.08 -22.42 11.27
N ASN A 33 31.86 -23.32 10.31
CA ASN A 33 31.22 -24.63 10.51
C ASN A 33 29.81 -24.53 11.11
N ILE A 34 28.97 -23.70 10.50
CA ILE A 34 27.60 -23.44 10.96
C ILE A 34 26.64 -24.44 10.32
N GLU A 35 26.04 -25.28 11.15
CA GLU A 35 24.94 -26.17 10.76
C GLU A 35 23.61 -25.42 10.78
N GLN A 36 22.76 -25.65 9.78
CA GLN A 36 21.42 -25.06 9.72
C GLN A 36 20.37 -26.10 10.08
N ALA A 37 19.51 -25.75 11.01
CA ALA A 37 18.29 -26.45 11.34
C ALA A 37 17.08 -25.52 11.15
N PRO A 38 15.83 -26.03 11.09
CA PRO A 38 14.65 -25.18 10.98
C PRO A 38 14.59 -24.13 12.11
N GLY A 39 14.55 -22.84 11.75
CA GLY A 39 14.45 -21.71 12.69
C GLY A 39 15.70 -21.42 13.54
N ARG A 40 16.82 -22.15 13.34
CA ARG A 40 18.06 -21.93 14.09
C ARG A 40 19.32 -22.35 13.34
N LEU A 41 20.42 -21.70 13.68
CA LEU A 41 21.77 -22.11 13.32
C LEU A 41 22.49 -22.68 14.54
N VAL A 42 23.33 -23.68 14.33
CA VAL A 42 24.11 -24.35 15.36
C VAL A 42 25.58 -24.27 14.98
N PHE A 43 26.42 -23.85 15.91
CA PHE A 43 27.87 -23.82 15.69
C PHE A 43 28.62 -24.18 16.97
N LYS A 44 29.89 -24.58 16.82
CA LYS A 44 30.80 -24.80 17.93
C LYS A 44 31.86 -23.70 17.94
N GLY A 45 31.88 -22.89 19.00
CA GLY A 45 32.73 -21.70 19.07
C GLY A 45 33.13 -21.32 20.50
N SER A 46 33.90 -20.25 20.62
CA SER A 46 34.31 -19.63 21.87
C SER A 46 33.18 -18.79 22.50
N LEU A 47 33.38 -18.33 23.74
CA LEU A 47 32.47 -17.37 24.37
C LEU A 47 32.50 -16.01 23.66
N GLU A 48 33.66 -15.60 23.13
CA GLU A 48 33.78 -14.37 22.34
C GLU A 48 32.86 -14.41 21.12
N ASP A 49 32.79 -15.54 20.40
CA ASP A 49 31.90 -15.71 19.25
C ASP A 49 30.44 -15.47 19.63
N ALA A 50 29.99 -16.05 20.76
CA ALA A 50 28.63 -15.86 21.25
C ALA A 50 28.34 -14.41 21.68
N TYR A 51 29.30 -13.74 22.35
CA TYR A 51 29.19 -12.32 22.71
C TYR A 51 29.18 -11.42 21.47
N ARG A 52 30.00 -11.70 20.46
CA ARG A 52 29.99 -10.97 19.19
C ARG A 52 28.65 -11.11 18.50
N ILE A 53 28.06 -12.31 18.44
CA ILE A 53 26.72 -12.48 17.87
C ILE A 53 25.67 -11.71 18.69
N CYS A 54 25.72 -11.77 20.03
CA CYS A 54 24.81 -10.99 20.88
C CYS A 54 24.92 -9.47 20.65
N MET A 55 26.13 -8.97 20.42
CA MET A 55 26.40 -7.56 20.19
C MET A 55 25.99 -7.12 18.77
N TRP A 56 26.37 -7.89 17.75
CA TRP A 56 26.40 -7.45 16.36
C TRP A 56 25.30 -8.02 15.48
N SER A 57 24.72 -9.17 15.81
CA SER A 57 23.70 -9.78 14.95
C SER A 57 22.44 -8.94 14.92
N ARG A 58 22.00 -8.59 13.71
CA ARG A 58 20.76 -7.85 13.46
C ARG A 58 19.60 -8.80 13.16
N LEU A 59 19.92 -10.01 12.71
CA LEU A 59 18.92 -10.97 12.23
C LEU A 59 18.50 -11.99 13.30
N ALA A 60 19.40 -12.31 14.23
CA ALA A 60 19.12 -13.28 15.28
C ALA A 60 17.94 -12.85 16.16
N SER A 61 17.18 -13.84 16.61
CA SER A 61 16.14 -13.70 17.62
C SER A 61 16.70 -13.92 19.02
N ARG A 62 17.56 -14.93 19.20
CA ARG A 62 18.21 -15.32 20.47
C ARG A 62 19.50 -16.09 20.21
N VAL A 63 20.47 -15.96 21.10
CA VAL A 63 21.68 -16.78 21.22
C VAL A 63 21.57 -17.62 22.49
N LEU A 64 21.63 -18.94 22.33
CA LEU A 64 21.39 -19.92 23.38
C LEU A 64 22.62 -20.82 23.54
N LEU A 65 22.93 -21.15 24.79
CA LEU A 65 23.96 -22.11 25.16
C LEU A 65 23.28 -23.35 25.75
N PRO A 66 23.15 -24.47 25.02
CA PRO A 66 22.72 -25.74 25.59
C PRO A 66 23.63 -26.15 26.75
N ILE A 67 23.04 -26.42 27.91
CA ILE A 67 23.76 -26.74 29.16
C ILE A 67 23.40 -28.12 29.70
N HIS A 68 22.18 -28.58 29.49
CA HIS A 68 21.70 -29.89 29.94
C HIS A 68 20.73 -30.48 28.93
N THR A 69 20.77 -31.80 28.79
CA THR A 69 19.83 -32.56 27.96
C THR A 69 19.31 -33.73 28.78
N HIS A 70 17.99 -33.91 28.77
CA HIS A 70 17.32 -35.04 29.38
C HIS A 70 16.71 -35.91 28.28
N GLU A 71 17.24 -37.11 28.09
CA GLU A 71 16.67 -38.08 27.15
C GLU A 71 15.33 -38.59 27.68
N ILE A 72 14.37 -38.80 26.78
CA ILE A 72 13.03 -39.24 27.18
C ILE A 72 12.99 -40.77 27.17
N GLU A 73 12.55 -41.35 28.29
CA GLU A 73 12.27 -42.79 28.36
C GLU A 73 10.90 -43.11 27.75
N PHE A 74 10.88 -43.96 26.72
CA PHE A 74 9.64 -44.41 26.06
C PHE A 74 9.01 -45.61 26.80
N SER A 75 8.81 -45.49 28.11
CA SER A 75 8.35 -46.59 28.98
C SER A 75 6.82 -46.72 29.09
N HIS A 76 6.05 -45.73 28.63
CA HIS A 76 4.59 -45.66 28.77
C HIS A 76 3.86 -45.31 27.45
N ASP A 77 2.60 -45.74 27.31
CA ASP A 77 1.75 -45.47 26.13
C ASP A 77 1.36 -43.99 25.98
N ALA A 78 1.37 -43.23 27.08
CA ALA A 78 1.04 -41.81 27.12
C ALA A 78 2.18 -41.02 27.76
N ARG A 79 2.58 -39.94 27.09
CA ARG A 79 3.69 -39.08 27.46
C ARG A 79 3.27 -38.02 28.47
N ASP A 80 3.88 -37.95 29.65
CA ASP A 80 3.70 -36.85 30.61
C ASP A 80 4.85 -35.84 30.47
N VAL A 81 4.74 -34.99 29.47
CA VAL A 81 5.74 -33.96 29.14
C VAL A 81 6.02 -33.03 30.33
N ALA A 82 5.02 -32.78 31.18
CA ALA A 82 5.20 -31.87 32.30
C ALA A 82 6.06 -32.51 33.40
N GLU A 83 5.89 -33.81 33.64
CA GLU A 83 6.72 -34.57 34.57
C GLU A 83 8.14 -34.80 34.03
N GLU A 84 8.28 -35.18 32.76
CA GLU A 84 9.58 -35.32 32.10
C GLU A 84 10.44 -34.04 32.16
N LEU A 85 9.78 -32.87 32.09
CA LEU A 85 10.43 -31.57 32.26
C LEU A 85 10.81 -31.28 33.72
N TYR A 86 10.06 -31.78 34.70
CA TYR A 86 10.43 -31.69 36.11
C TYR A 86 11.63 -32.59 36.40
N GLU A 87 11.59 -33.87 35.99
CA GLU A 87 12.68 -34.84 36.16
C GLU A 87 13.97 -34.39 35.47
N GLY A 88 13.86 -33.89 34.24
CA GLY A 88 15.00 -33.33 33.52
C GLY A 88 15.56 -32.07 34.19
N ALA A 89 14.73 -31.25 34.83
CA ALA A 89 15.19 -30.07 35.55
C ALA A 89 15.84 -30.41 36.89
N ILE A 90 15.28 -31.31 37.69
CA ILE A 90 15.84 -31.64 39.01
C ILE A 90 17.15 -32.43 38.92
N SER A 91 17.36 -33.19 37.84
CA SER A 91 18.55 -34.02 37.61
C SER A 91 19.85 -33.25 37.35
N PHE A 92 19.81 -31.92 37.27
CA PHE A 92 20.97 -31.07 37.03
C PHE A 92 21.16 -30.04 38.15
N ASP A 93 22.38 -29.90 38.66
CA ASP A 93 22.72 -28.89 39.68
C ASP A 93 22.83 -27.49 39.06
N TRP A 94 21.75 -26.72 39.14
CA TRP A 94 21.69 -25.36 38.59
C TRP A 94 22.52 -24.34 39.36
N SER A 95 22.97 -24.66 40.58
CA SER A 95 23.83 -23.77 41.37
C SER A 95 25.21 -23.57 40.71
N LEU A 96 25.61 -24.51 39.83
CA LEU A 96 26.79 -24.39 38.98
C LEU A 96 26.65 -23.29 37.93
N ILE A 97 25.42 -22.94 37.54
CA ILE A 97 25.14 -21.97 36.48
C ILE A 97 24.92 -20.58 37.07
N PHE A 98 24.15 -20.44 38.15
CA PHE A 98 23.87 -19.14 38.75
C PHE A 98 23.66 -19.22 40.26
N ALA A 99 23.92 -18.10 40.93
CA ALA A 99 23.74 -18.00 42.37
C ALA A 99 22.25 -17.99 42.76
N PRO A 100 21.86 -18.56 43.91
CA PRO A 100 20.46 -18.58 44.35
C PRO A 100 19.88 -17.17 44.62
N GLN A 101 20.73 -16.15 44.76
CA GLN A 101 20.30 -14.76 44.88
C GLN A 101 19.84 -14.17 43.54
N SER A 102 20.32 -14.71 42.42
CA SER A 102 19.94 -14.23 41.10
C SER A 102 18.48 -14.59 40.80
N THR A 103 17.81 -13.71 40.08
CA THR A 103 16.46 -13.95 39.58
C THR A 103 16.48 -14.76 38.29
N PHE A 104 15.55 -15.71 38.13
CA PHE A 104 15.41 -16.46 36.88
C PHE A 104 13.97 -16.55 36.35
N ALA A 105 13.85 -16.84 35.06
CA ALA A 105 12.59 -17.19 34.42
C ALA A 105 12.79 -18.32 33.40
N ILE A 106 11.73 -19.11 33.17
CA ILE A 106 11.70 -20.16 32.17
C ILE A 106 10.92 -19.72 30.93
N ARG A 107 11.48 -19.99 29.76
CA ARG A 107 10.82 -19.89 28.45
C ARG A 107 10.77 -21.27 27.83
N LEU A 108 9.60 -21.91 27.90
CA LEU A 108 9.36 -23.20 27.29
C LEU A 108 8.96 -23.03 25.81
N HIS A 109 9.66 -23.73 24.93
CA HIS A 109 9.27 -23.95 23.55
C HIS A 109 9.00 -25.45 23.34
N VAL A 110 7.89 -25.76 22.69
CA VAL A 110 7.45 -27.14 22.47
C VAL A 110 7.41 -27.40 20.97
N GLU A 111 8.01 -28.51 20.52
CA GLU A 111 7.91 -28.90 19.11
C GLU A 111 6.44 -29.13 18.70
N ARG A 112 6.10 -28.78 17.45
CA ARG A 112 4.71 -28.67 16.98
C ARG A 112 3.82 -29.90 17.21
N ASP A 113 4.41 -31.09 17.22
CA ASP A 113 3.66 -32.36 17.32
C ASP A 113 3.45 -32.83 18.77
N ILE A 114 4.00 -32.12 19.76
CA ILE A 114 3.87 -32.45 21.18
C ILE A 114 2.71 -31.66 21.77
N LYS A 115 1.72 -32.37 22.30
CA LYS A 115 0.55 -31.77 22.95
C LYS A 115 0.79 -31.66 24.45
N VAL A 116 0.90 -30.44 24.95
CA VAL A 116 1.02 -30.16 26.39
C VAL A 116 0.45 -28.77 26.69
N ASN A 117 -0.11 -28.59 27.89
CA ASN A 117 -0.38 -27.25 28.40
C ASN A 117 0.96 -26.57 28.74
N THR A 118 1.39 -25.63 27.90
CA THR A 118 2.71 -24.97 28.02
C THR A 118 2.86 -24.19 29.32
N GLN A 119 1.80 -23.62 29.88
CA GLN A 119 1.86 -22.90 31.16
C GLN A 119 2.11 -23.88 32.31
N PHE A 120 1.37 -24.99 32.35
CA PHE A 120 1.55 -26.02 33.37
C PHE A 120 2.94 -26.66 33.28
N ALA A 121 3.38 -27.04 32.08
CA ALA A 121 4.71 -27.58 31.84
C ALA A 121 5.84 -26.61 32.24
N THR A 122 5.66 -25.31 31.98
CA THR A 122 6.62 -24.27 32.44
C THR A 122 6.69 -24.21 33.97
N LEU A 123 5.55 -24.35 34.67
CA LEU A 123 5.53 -24.39 36.13
C LEU A 123 6.26 -25.62 36.67
N ARG A 124 6.05 -26.80 36.09
CA ARG A 124 6.74 -28.05 36.50
C ARG A 124 8.24 -27.97 36.29
N ALA A 125 8.71 -27.49 35.13
CA ALA A 125 10.14 -27.26 34.90
C ALA A 125 10.73 -26.29 35.93
N LYS A 126 10.00 -25.24 36.30
CA LYS A 126 10.41 -24.25 37.30
C LYS A 126 10.48 -24.84 38.69
N ASP A 127 9.57 -25.73 39.05
CA ASP A 127 9.61 -26.46 40.32
C ASP A 127 10.87 -27.35 40.36
N GLY A 128 11.18 -28.10 39.29
CA GLY A 128 12.38 -28.93 39.24
C GLY A 128 13.69 -28.14 39.36
N VAL A 129 13.77 -26.94 38.75
CA VAL A 129 14.92 -26.03 38.96
C VAL A 129 15.02 -25.60 40.43
N VAL A 130 13.91 -25.18 41.04
CA VAL A 130 13.88 -24.75 42.44
C VAL A 130 14.29 -25.87 43.38
N ASP A 131 13.79 -27.08 43.15
CA ASP A 131 14.04 -28.24 44.00
C ASP A 131 15.49 -28.70 43.89
N SER A 132 16.08 -28.67 42.68
CA SER A 132 17.53 -28.89 42.50
C SER A 132 18.39 -27.91 43.31
N PHE A 133 18.03 -26.61 43.35
CA PHE A 133 18.71 -25.65 44.23
C PHE A 133 18.52 -25.94 45.73
N MET A 134 17.33 -26.40 46.13
CA MET A 134 17.08 -26.80 47.51
C MET A 134 17.93 -28.00 47.90
N GLU A 135 18.10 -28.99 47.02
CA GLU A 135 18.95 -30.17 47.24
C GLU A 135 20.44 -29.82 47.26
N ALA A 136 20.91 -29.00 46.33
CA ALA A 136 22.33 -28.68 46.18
C ALA A 136 22.86 -27.70 47.24
N VAL A 137 22.10 -26.64 47.57
CA VAL A 137 22.58 -25.53 48.41
C VAL A 137 21.61 -25.10 49.53
N GLY A 138 20.46 -25.76 49.67
CA GLY A 138 19.49 -25.48 50.75
C GLY A 138 18.81 -24.12 50.66
N LYS A 139 18.88 -23.46 49.50
CA LYS A 139 18.32 -22.11 49.29
C LYS A 139 17.49 -22.06 48.02
N ARG A 140 16.29 -21.50 48.13
CA ARG A 140 15.38 -21.30 47.00
C ARG A 140 15.83 -20.12 46.13
N PRO A 141 15.93 -20.28 44.80
CA PRO A 141 16.19 -19.16 43.89
C PRO A 141 14.97 -18.25 43.73
N SER A 142 15.21 -16.97 43.41
CA SER A 142 14.15 -15.97 43.20
C SER A 142 13.66 -15.97 41.74
N ILE A 143 12.39 -15.63 41.52
CA ILE A 143 11.78 -15.60 40.18
C ILE A 143 11.36 -14.18 39.84
N ASP A 144 11.80 -13.69 38.67
CA ASP A 144 11.30 -12.46 38.06
C ASP A 144 10.95 -12.74 36.59
N THR A 145 9.66 -12.71 36.25
CA THR A 145 9.19 -12.99 34.88
C THR A 145 9.27 -11.77 33.95
N LYS A 146 9.54 -10.57 34.49
CA LYS A 146 9.63 -9.31 33.75
C LYS A 146 11.07 -8.94 33.44
N GLN A 147 11.97 -9.01 34.42
CA GLN A 147 13.39 -8.65 34.28
C GLN A 147 14.32 -9.68 34.93
N PRO A 148 14.28 -10.96 34.49
CA PRO A 148 15.16 -11.98 35.03
C PRO A 148 16.62 -11.69 34.72
N GLU A 149 17.50 -11.98 35.66
CA GLU A 149 18.96 -11.99 35.45
C GLU A 149 19.41 -13.23 34.67
N ILE A 150 18.66 -14.33 34.79
CA ILE A 150 18.85 -15.60 34.06
C ILE A 150 17.57 -15.97 33.34
N THR A 151 17.64 -16.18 32.03
CA THR A 151 16.55 -16.82 31.29
C THR A 151 16.97 -18.22 30.89
N MET A 152 16.20 -19.22 31.33
CA MET A 152 16.36 -20.61 30.92
C MET A 152 15.40 -20.88 29.76
N TYR A 153 15.95 -21.13 28.59
CA TYR A 153 15.19 -21.56 27.43
C TYR A 153 15.14 -23.08 27.42
N ILE A 154 13.95 -23.66 27.35
CA ILE A 154 13.78 -25.11 27.30
C ILE A 154 13.13 -25.49 25.99
N LEU A 155 13.77 -26.37 25.22
CA LEU A 155 13.19 -27.02 24.06
C LEU A 155 12.65 -28.39 24.46
N ALA A 156 11.32 -28.50 24.53
CA ALA A 156 10.66 -29.79 24.67
C ALA A 156 10.57 -30.49 23.31
N GLY A 157 11.50 -31.42 23.07
CA GLY A 157 11.56 -32.24 21.86
C GLY A 157 10.91 -33.61 22.00
N LYS A 158 10.89 -34.37 20.90
CA LYS A 158 10.34 -35.74 20.84
C LYS A 158 11.23 -36.81 21.47
N LYS A 159 12.55 -36.64 21.39
CA LYS A 159 13.55 -37.63 21.88
C LYS A 159 14.26 -37.18 23.16
N GLU A 160 14.33 -35.88 23.35
CA GLU A 160 14.99 -35.26 24.49
C GLU A 160 14.37 -33.90 24.81
N HIS A 161 14.64 -33.44 26.01
CA HIS A 161 14.44 -32.06 26.46
C HIS A 161 15.79 -31.37 26.57
N THR A 162 15.98 -30.26 25.86
CA THR A 162 17.22 -29.49 25.94
C THR A 162 17.01 -28.22 26.75
N TYR A 163 17.81 -28.03 27.79
CA TYR A 163 17.84 -26.85 28.63
C TYR A 163 19.01 -25.98 28.20
N CYS A 164 18.72 -24.73 27.91
CA CYS A 164 19.69 -23.76 27.43
C CYS A 164 19.71 -22.52 28.32
N LEU A 165 20.91 -21.97 28.53
CA LEU A 165 21.05 -20.61 29.00
C LEU A 165 20.80 -19.65 27.83
N ASP A 166 19.89 -18.70 28.01
CA ASP A 166 19.61 -17.67 27.00
C ASP A 166 20.48 -16.42 27.23
N LEU A 167 21.51 -16.27 26.40
CA LEU A 167 22.46 -15.17 26.49
C LEU A 167 21.84 -13.83 26.06
N SER A 168 20.72 -13.85 25.33
CA SER A 168 20.07 -12.63 24.82
C SER A 168 19.15 -11.97 25.85
N GLY A 169 18.55 -12.75 26.75
CA GLY A 169 17.56 -12.29 27.72
C GLY A 169 16.23 -11.96 27.05
N ASP A 170 15.99 -10.68 26.73
CA ASP A 170 14.94 -10.32 25.79
C ASP A 170 15.32 -10.78 24.36
N SER A 171 14.35 -10.95 23.47
CA SER A 171 14.70 -11.27 22.08
C SER A 171 15.56 -10.15 21.47
N LEU A 172 16.59 -10.51 20.70
CA LEU A 172 17.52 -9.59 20.05
C LEU A 172 16.83 -8.58 19.14
N HIS A 173 15.61 -8.88 18.67
CA HIS A 173 14.90 -7.90 17.87
C HIS A 173 14.54 -6.61 18.65
N LYS A 174 14.44 -6.65 19.98
CA LYS A 174 14.18 -5.47 20.79
C LYS A 174 15.48 -4.69 21.02
N ARG A 175 15.79 -3.72 20.15
CA ARG A 175 17.01 -2.91 20.26
C ARG A 175 16.98 -1.91 21.43
N GLY A 176 15.78 -1.59 21.92
CA GLY A 176 15.55 -0.63 23.02
C GLY A 176 15.11 0.76 22.57
N TYR A 177 15.07 1.03 21.25
CA TYR A 177 14.66 2.35 20.73
C TYR A 177 13.14 2.51 20.52
N ARG A 178 12.39 1.41 20.38
CA ARG A 178 10.96 1.44 20.03
C ARG A 178 10.13 1.85 21.24
N ARG A 179 10.00 3.17 21.45
CA ARG A 179 9.22 3.78 22.54
C ARG A 179 7.80 4.12 22.12
N PHE A 180 7.61 4.45 20.84
CA PHE A 180 6.31 4.82 20.27
C PHE A 180 5.96 3.87 19.13
N MET A 181 4.74 3.33 19.17
CA MET A 181 4.26 2.33 18.21
C MET A 181 3.10 2.91 17.43
N THR A 182 3.14 2.72 16.12
CA THR A 182 1.96 2.75 15.25
C THR A 182 1.39 1.33 15.15
N ASP A 183 0.17 1.12 14.64
CA ASP A 183 -0.31 -0.27 14.48
C ASP A 183 0.53 -1.08 13.48
N ALA A 184 0.69 -2.37 13.80
CA ALA A 184 1.32 -3.40 12.97
C ALA A 184 2.73 -3.07 12.42
N PRO A 185 3.70 -2.61 13.24
CA PRO A 185 5.02 -2.26 12.76
C PRO A 185 5.84 -3.53 12.43
N ILE A 186 6.70 -3.46 11.41
CA ILE A 186 7.63 -4.55 11.09
C ILE A 186 8.62 -4.75 12.25
N LYS A 187 8.94 -6.00 12.58
CA LYS A 187 10.03 -6.30 13.53
C LYS A 187 11.36 -5.85 12.95
N GLU A 188 12.22 -5.28 13.77
CA GLU A 188 13.44 -4.64 13.30
C GLU A 188 14.46 -5.66 12.74
N ASN A 189 14.37 -6.95 13.11
CA ASN A 189 15.23 -7.99 12.53
C ASN A 189 14.78 -8.40 11.12
N LEU A 190 13.47 -8.34 10.85
CA LEU A 190 12.95 -8.48 9.48
C LEU A 190 13.34 -7.26 8.64
N ALA A 191 13.26 -6.05 9.22
CA ALA A 191 13.70 -4.83 8.53
C ALA A 191 15.19 -4.88 8.16
N ALA A 192 16.06 -5.26 9.11
CA ALA A 192 17.48 -5.49 8.85
C ALA A 192 17.72 -6.56 7.78
N ALA A 193 16.97 -7.67 7.78
CA ALA A 193 17.07 -8.69 6.75
C ALA A 193 16.73 -8.16 5.36
N ILE A 194 15.69 -7.32 5.26
CA ILE A 194 15.29 -6.68 4.00
C ILE A 194 16.38 -5.72 3.52
N LEU A 195 16.98 -4.93 4.42
CA LEU A 195 18.07 -4.01 4.08
C LEU A 195 19.35 -4.76 3.64
N GLN A 196 19.68 -5.87 4.31
CA GLN A 196 20.79 -6.75 3.90
C GLN A 196 20.51 -7.38 2.53
N LYS A 197 19.30 -7.91 2.31
CA LYS A 197 18.92 -8.46 1.00
C LYS A 197 18.91 -7.41 -0.09
N ALA A 198 18.52 -6.17 0.23
CA ALA A 198 18.59 -5.02 -0.66
C ALA A 198 20.02 -4.52 -0.92
N LYS A 199 21.02 -5.05 -0.20
CA LYS A 199 22.44 -4.70 -0.30
C LYS A 199 22.71 -3.22 0.00
N LEU A 200 22.14 -2.70 1.09
CA LEU A 200 22.26 -1.29 1.48
C LEU A 200 23.71 -0.79 1.49
N LYS A 201 24.63 -1.54 2.12
CA LYS A 201 26.04 -1.13 2.26
C LYS A 201 26.75 -1.12 0.91
N GLU A 202 26.56 -2.16 0.09
CA GLU A 202 27.22 -2.30 -1.21
C GLU A 202 26.69 -1.30 -2.23
N ARG A 203 25.41 -0.93 -2.13
CA ARG A 203 24.81 0.08 -3.01
C ARG A 203 25.25 1.49 -2.68
N ASN A 204 25.59 1.75 -1.42
CA ASN A 204 26.04 3.05 -0.92
C ASN A 204 25.21 4.22 -1.51
N PRO A 205 23.89 4.25 -1.29
CA PRO A 205 23.02 5.21 -1.93
C PRO A 205 23.34 6.64 -1.50
N ASP A 206 23.08 7.61 -2.38
CA ASP A 206 23.05 9.04 -2.05
C ASP A 206 21.71 9.44 -1.40
N ILE A 207 20.63 8.71 -1.71
CA ILE A 207 19.27 8.93 -1.20
C ILE A 207 18.71 7.63 -0.63
N PHE A 208 18.20 7.69 0.60
CA PHE A 208 17.41 6.61 1.20
C PHE A 208 15.99 7.12 1.47
N LEU A 209 14.98 6.48 0.87
CA LEU A 209 13.59 6.90 0.97
C LEU A 209 12.71 5.79 1.56
N ASP A 210 11.96 6.13 2.61
CA ASP A 210 10.76 5.42 3.04
C ASP A 210 9.56 6.40 2.99
N PRO A 211 8.70 6.32 1.95
CA PRO A 211 7.59 7.25 1.76
C PRO A 211 6.33 6.91 2.60
N MET A 212 6.37 5.81 3.37
CA MET A 212 5.31 5.38 4.30
C MET A 212 6.00 4.78 5.54
N CYS A 213 6.74 5.63 6.24
CA CYS A 213 7.76 5.23 7.20
C CYS A 213 7.20 4.66 8.52
N GLY A 214 5.93 4.90 8.83
CA GLY A 214 5.29 4.44 10.05
C GLY A 214 6.06 4.91 11.28
N SER A 215 6.56 3.94 12.07
CA SER A 215 7.37 4.21 13.26
C SER A 215 8.87 4.40 12.99
N GLY A 216 9.29 4.48 11.73
CA GLY A 216 10.65 4.82 11.31
C GLY A 216 11.63 3.65 11.29
N THR A 217 11.14 2.41 11.28
CA THR A 217 11.98 1.22 11.48
C THR A 217 13.06 1.06 10.40
N PHE A 218 12.75 1.31 9.12
CA PHE A 218 13.76 1.24 8.05
C PHE A 218 14.80 2.35 8.13
N ILE A 219 14.39 3.56 8.52
CA ILE A 219 15.29 4.68 8.73
C ILE A 219 16.26 4.36 9.87
N ILE A 220 15.76 3.83 10.98
CA ILE A 220 16.60 3.52 12.14
C ILE A 220 17.54 2.35 11.85
N GLU A 221 17.05 1.24 11.29
CA GLU A 221 17.94 0.10 10.99
C GLU A 221 18.98 0.43 9.90
N SER A 222 18.64 1.30 8.93
CA SER A 222 19.63 1.77 7.94
C SER A 222 20.69 2.67 8.56
N LEU A 223 20.32 3.59 9.46
CA LEU A 223 21.27 4.35 10.27
C LEU A 223 22.18 3.44 11.10
N LEU A 224 21.61 2.43 11.79
CA LEU A 224 22.41 1.47 12.56
C LEU A 224 23.41 0.70 11.68
N ILE A 225 23.01 0.32 10.47
CA ILE A 225 23.87 -0.40 9.51
C ILE A 225 24.99 0.50 8.97
N LEU A 226 24.65 1.72 8.53
CA LEU A 226 25.58 2.64 7.87
C LEU A 226 26.56 3.30 8.84
N THR A 227 26.13 3.57 10.08
CA THR A 227 26.98 4.11 11.16
C THR A 227 27.67 3.01 11.98
N ASP A 228 27.66 1.77 11.47
CA ASP A 228 28.24 0.59 12.12
C ASP A 228 27.90 0.45 13.62
N ARG A 229 26.71 0.93 14.01
CA ARG A 229 26.23 0.89 15.39
C ARG A 229 25.68 -0.49 15.68
N ALA A 230 26.31 -1.20 16.61
CA ALA A 230 25.89 -2.52 17.03
C ALA A 230 24.46 -2.50 17.62
N PRO A 231 23.54 -3.38 17.19
CA PRO A 231 22.18 -3.43 17.72
C PRO A 231 22.14 -3.77 19.22
N GLY A 232 23.18 -4.43 19.73
CA GLY A 232 23.34 -4.82 21.13
C GLY A 232 23.87 -3.74 22.06
N LEU A 233 24.32 -2.58 21.55
CA LEU A 233 25.16 -1.65 22.31
C LEU A 233 24.51 -1.08 23.58
N VAL A 234 23.20 -0.85 23.56
CA VAL A 234 22.46 -0.10 24.61
C VAL A 234 21.34 -0.94 25.24
N ARG A 235 21.43 -2.27 25.18
CA ARG A 235 20.43 -3.18 25.75
C ARG A 235 20.99 -4.07 26.85
N ARG A 236 20.08 -4.73 27.56
CA ARG A 236 20.39 -5.74 28.58
C ARG A 236 20.46 -7.13 27.94
N PHE A 237 21.24 -8.02 28.55
CA PHE A 237 21.48 -9.39 28.08
C PHE A 237 21.23 -10.40 29.22
N GLY A 238 21.02 -11.66 28.84
CA GLY A 238 20.61 -12.73 29.76
C GLY A 238 21.75 -13.45 30.46
N PHE A 239 22.98 -12.96 30.32
CA PHE A 239 24.18 -13.52 30.96
C PHE A 239 24.62 -12.76 32.22
N ASN A 240 23.94 -11.69 32.62
CA ASN A 240 24.39 -10.86 33.76
C ASN A 240 24.40 -11.61 35.09
N GLY A 241 23.47 -12.55 35.30
CA GLY A 241 23.44 -13.39 36.50
C GLY A 241 24.20 -14.71 36.38
N TRP A 242 24.87 -14.96 35.25
CA TRP A 242 25.51 -16.24 34.94
C TRP A 242 26.92 -16.31 35.50
N ASN A 243 27.23 -17.37 36.25
CA ASN A 243 28.56 -17.58 36.85
C ASN A 243 29.68 -17.70 35.78
N GLY A 244 29.35 -18.12 34.56
CA GLY A 244 30.30 -18.22 33.45
C GLY A 244 30.45 -16.93 32.62
N HIS A 245 29.84 -15.82 33.04
CA HIS A 245 29.99 -14.54 32.35
C HIS A 245 31.41 -13.99 32.51
N ASP A 246 32.06 -13.73 31.38
CA ASP A 246 33.33 -13.01 31.33
C ASP A 246 33.05 -11.50 31.15
N HIS A 247 33.11 -10.76 32.26
CA HIS A 247 32.82 -9.33 32.26
C HIS A 247 33.85 -8.51 31.48
N GLU A 248 35.14 -8.83 31.61
CA GLU A 248 36.21 -8.09 30.94
C GLU A 248 36.14 -8.27 29.43
N LEU A 249 35.92 -9.50 28.96
CA LEU A 249 35.72 -9.80 27.53
C LEU A 249 34.49 -9.08 26.97
N TRP A 250 33.37 -9.05 27.71
CA TRP A 250 32.18 -8.33 27.26
C TRP A 250 32.42 -6.82 27.16
N MET A 251 33.10 -6.23 28.15
CA MET A 251 33.40 -4.80 28.17
C MET A 251 34.37 -4.41 27.05
N SER A 252 35.31 -5.27 26.68
CA SER A 252 36.21 -5.03 25.53
C SER A 252 35.45 -5.03 24.20
N ILE A 253 34.56 -6.00 23.97
CA ILE A 253 33.67 -6.04 22.78
C ILE A 253 32.77 -4.80 22.73
N LYS A 254 32.25 -4.36 23.88
CA LYS A 254 31.44 -3.14 23.97
C LYS A 254 32.24 -1.88 23.65
N ALA A 255 33.50 -1.79 24.09
CA ALA A 255 34.39 -0.69 23.75
C ALA A 255 34.71 -0.67 22.24
N GLU A 256 35.01 -1.82 21.64
CA GLU A 256 35.20 -1.95 20.18
C GLU A 256 33.97 -1.46 19.42
N ALA A 257 32.76 -1.87 19.84
CA ALA A 257 31.52 -1.45 19.19
C ALA A 257 31.27 0.06 19.28
N ALA A 258 31.65 0.69 20.40
CA ALA A 258 31.57 2.13 20.55
C ALA A 258 32.58 2.86 19.65
N GLU A 259 33.82 2.37 19.57
CA GLU A 259 34.87 2.93 18.72
C GLU A 259 34.53 2.83 17.23
N ARG A 260 34.07 1.65 16.78
CA ARG A 260 33.63 1.43 15.40
C ARG A 260 32.49 2.37 15.01
N HIS A 261 31.52 2.56 15.89
CA HIS A 261 30.42 3.48 15.67
C HIS A 261 30.91 4.94 15.56
N ALA A 262 31.80 5.37 16.47
CA ALA A 262 32.37 6.72 16.43
C ALA A 262 33.11 7.00 15.12
N ALA A 263 33.94 6.05 14.66
CA ALA A 263 34.65 6.17 13.38
C ALA A 263 33.71 6.17 12.16
N ALA A 264 32.62 5.40 12.21
CA ALA A 264 31.64 5.36 11.12
C ALA A 264 30.77 6.62 11.05
N MET A 265 30.56 7.33 12.16
CA MET A 265 29.83 8.60 12.21
C MET A 265 30.55 9.75 11.47
N GLU A 266 31.86 9.62 11.21
CA GLU A 266 32.62 10.59 10.43
C GLU A 266 32.42 10.45 8.91
N LYS A 267 31.81 9.35 8.47
CA LYS A 267 31.57 9.08 7.05
C LYS A 267 30.28 9.78 6.58
N PRO A 268 30.22 10.22 5.31
CA PRO A 268 29.00 10.79 4.76
C PRO A 268 27.86 9.76 4.77
N LEU A 269 26.67 10.22 5.13
CA LEU A 269 25.43 9.45 5.10
C LEU A 269 24.57 9.88 3.90
N PRO A 270 23.68 9.01 3.39
CA PRO A 270 22.68 9.42 2.41
C PRO A 270 21.77 10.52 2.97
N GLN A 271 21.18 11.28 2.07
CA GLN A 271 20.00 12.08 2.42
C GLN A 271 18.84 11.12 2.70
N PHE A 272 18.39 11.09 3.96
CA PHE A 272 17.23 10.32 4.36
C PHE A 272 15.95 11.12 4.16
N TYR A 273 14.94 10.46 3.60
CA TYR A 273 13.56 10.92 3.51
C TYR A 273 12.65 9.91 4.18
N ALA A 274 11.90 10.37 5.17
CA ALA A 274 10.97 9.58 5.97
C ALA A 274 9.63 10.30 5.96
N PHE A 275 8.73 9.86 5.08
CA PHE A 275 7.41 10.46 4.95
C PHE A 275 6.34 9.50 5.45
N ASP A 276 5.28 10.05 5.99
CA ASP A 276 4.04 9.33 6.24
C ASP A 276 2.87 10.30 6.12
N ALA A 277 1.70 9.79 5.76
CA ALA A 277 0.51 10.64 5.74
C ALA A 277 -0.07 10.83 7.15
N ASP A 278 0.27 9.95 8.09
CA ASP A 278 -0.17 10.02 9.48
C ASP A 278 0.83 10.83 10.33
N TRP A 279 0.37 11.93 10.92
CA TRP A 279 1.18 12.77 11.80
C TRP A 279 1.67 12.03 13.05
N GLU A 280 0.91 11.05 13.57
CA GLU A 280 1.30 10.23 14.72
C GLU A 280 2.49 9.33 14.36
N ALA A 281 2.51 8.81 13.12
CA ALA A 281 3.62 8.04 12.58
C ALA A 281 4.90 8.90 12.45
N VAL A 282 4.79 10.10 11.89
CA VAL A 282 5.91 11.05 11.79
C VAL A 282 6.49 11.38 13.17
N LYS A 283 5.62 11.65 14.15
CA LYS A 283 6.03 11.90 15.55
C LYS A 283 6.72 10.68 16.16
N ALA A 284 6.16 9.48 15.98
CA ALA A 284 6.75 8.23 16.46
C ALA A 284 8.13 7.97 15.83
N THR A 285 8.28 8.22 14.53
CA THR A 285 9.56 8.14 13.81
C THR A 285 10.62 9.04 14.44
N LYS A 286 10.30 10.33 14.64
CA LYS A 286 11.23 11.28 15.28
C LYS A 286 11.65 10.83 16.68
N GLN A 287 10.70 10.40 17.51
CA GLN A 287 10.98 9.97 18.88
C GLN A 287 11.79 8.67 18.95
N ASN A 288 11.53 7.72 18.03
CA ASN A 288 12.27 6.47 17.96
C ASN A 288 13.71 6.69 17.44
N ILE A 289 13.96 7.64 16.53
CA ILE A 289 15.31 8.03 16.08
C ILE A 289 16.12 8.60 17.26
N ILE A 290 15.52 9.48 18.07
CA ILE A 290 16.14 9.99 19.31
C ILE A 290 16.47 8.84 20.25
N ALA A 291 15.51 7.95 20.50
CA ALA A 291 15.70 6.80 21.38
C ALA A 291 16.75 5.80 20.86
N ALA A 292 17.02 5.76 19.56
CA ALA A 292 18.10 4.97 18.96
C ALA A 292 19.50 5.60 19.13
N GLY A 293 19.56 6.87 19.56
CA GLY A 293 20.79 7.62 19.79
C GLY A 293 21.23 8.50 18.61
N PHE A 294 20.31 8.82 17.68
CA PHE A 294 20.60 9.61 16.48
C PHE A 294 19.99 11.02 16.51
N GLU A 295 19.80 11.59 17.70
CA GLU A 295 19.24 12.94 17.88
C GLU A 295 20.03 14.00 17.10
N SER A 296 21.37 13.89 17.08
CA SER A 296 22.28 14.80 16.36
C SER A 296 22.14 14.75 14.83
N LEU A 297 21.50 13.70 14.29
CA LEU A 297 21.27 13.55 12.85
C LEU A 297 19.86 13.99 12.44
N LEU A 298 18.98 14.36 13.38
CA LEU A 298 17.58 14.68 13.06
C LEU A 298 17.44 15.78 12.01
N ASP A 299 18.24 16.84 12.10
CA ASP A 299 18.19 17.97 11.16
C ASP A 299 18.66 17.58 9.74
N GLN A 300 19.36 16.46 9.62
CA GLN A 300 19.83 15.89 8.35
C GLN A 300 18.82 14.89 7.75
N ILE A 301 17.79 14.49 8.49
CA ILE A 301 16.76 13.56 8.06
C ILE A 301 15.48 14.37 7.74
N LYS A 302 14.96 14.26 6.52
CA LYS A 302 13.70 14.88 6.15
C LYS A 302 12.54 14.03 6.63
N ILE A 303 12.02 14.35 7.82
CA ILE A 303 10.87 13.69 8.44
C ILE A 303 9.67 14.62 8.35
N GLU A 304 8.69 14.30 7.49
CA GLU A 304 7.57 15.19 7.18
C GLU A 304 6.27 14.41 7.02
N GLU A 305 5.15 15.05 7.40
CA GLU A 305 3.81 14.55 7.09
C GLU A 305 3.50 14.86 5.62
N ARG A 306 3.40 13.83 4.79
CA ARG A 306 3.16 13.93 3.36
C ARG A 306 2.38 12.74 2.84
N THR A 307 1.45 13.01 1.94
CA THR A 307 0.82 11.97 1.12
C THR A 307 1.76 11.57 -0.03
N LEU A 308 1.46 10.45 -0.68
CA LEU A 308 2.20 10.02 -1.88
C LEU A 308 2.03 10.99 -3.06
N ALA A 309 0.94 11.77 -3.09
CA ALA A 309 0.70 12.79 -4.10
C ALA A 309 1.60 14.03 -3.96
N ASP A 310 2.09 14.31 -2.74
CA ASP A 310 2.87 15.52 -2.42
C ASP A 310 4.36 15.20 -2.20
N TRP A 311 4.98 14.53 -3.17
CA TRP A 311 6.42 14.30 -3.14
C TRP A 311 7.20 15.55 -3.58
N PRO A 312 8.26 15.95 -2.84
CA PRO A 312 9.14 17.02 -3.26
C PRO A 312 9.98 16.61 -4.47
N ASP A 313 10.65 17.59 -5.09
CA ASP A 313 11.75 17.29 -6.00
C ASP A 313 12.94 16.76 -5.19
N PHE A 314 13.19 15.46 -5.29
CA PHE A 314 14.30 14.79 -4.60
C PHE A 314 15.67 15.14 -5.18
N GLN A 315 15.73 15.83 -6.33
CA GLN A 315 16.97 16.11 -7.06
C GLN A 315 17.78 14.83 -7.27
N ALA A 316 17.10 13.75 -7.69
CA ALA A 316 17.66 12.41 -7.79
C ALA A 316 18.46 12.18 -9.10
N GLU A 317 18.47 13.15 -10.01
CA GLU A 317 19.24 13.06 -11.25
C GLU A 317 20.75 12.90 -10.95
N GLY A 318 21.37 11.89 -11.56
CA GLY A 318 22.78 11.56 -11.33
C GLY A 318 23.09 10.92 -9.96
N LYS A 319 22.09 10.71 -9.10
CA LYS A 319 22.25 10.10 -7.77
C LYS A 319 21.81 8.64 -7.76
N THR A 320 22.41 7.87 -6.87
CA THR A 320 21.99 6.52 -6.52
C THR A 320 20.96 6.58 -5.39
N SER A 321 19.86 5.85 -5.52
CA SER A 321 18.77 5.85 -4.55
C SER A 321 18.38 4.43 -4.17
N LEU A 322 18.06 4.24 -2.89
CA LEU A 322 17.44 3.03 -2.38
C LEU A 322 16.10 3.39 -1.72
N ILE A 323 15.03 2.80 -2.24
CA ILE A 323 13.69 2.98 -1.71
C ILE A 323 13.28 1.71 -0.97
N VAL A 324 12.91 1.83 0.30
CA VAL A 324 12.43 0.69 1.09
C VAL A 324 11.21 1.12 1.86
N THR A 325 10.10 0.39 1.72
CA THR A 325 8.85 0.80 2.37
C THR A 325 7.92 -0.34 2.71
N ASN A 326 7.13 -0.11 3.75
CA ASN A 326 6.09 -0.99 4.25
C ASN A 326 4.74 -0.27 4.10
N PRO A 327 4.12 -0.27 2.90
CA PRO A 327 2.80 0.31 2.70
C PRO A 327 1.78 -0.25 3.71
N PRO A 328 0.70 0.47 4.03
CA PRO A 328 -0.37 -0.09 4.85
C PRO A 328 -1.02 -1.30 4.16
N TYR A 329 -1.40 -2.31 4.96
CA TYR A 329 -2.16 -3.48 4.52
C TYR A 329 -3.43 -3.66 5.36
N GLY A 330 -4.47 -4.28 4.78
CA GLY A 330 -5.65 -4.74 5.53
C GLY A 330 -6.69 -3.64 5.81
N GLU A 331 -7.32 -3.69 7.00
CA GLU A 331 -8.47 -2.82 7.39
C GLU A 331 -8.17 -1.31 7.35
N ARG A 332 -6.88 -0.91 7.32
CA ARG A 332 -6.42 0.49 7.20
C ARG A 332 -6.73 1.17 5.86
N LEU A 333 -7.05 0.40 4.81
CA LEU A 333 -7.39 0.92 3.47
C LEU A 333 -8.79 0.50 3.01
N GLY A 334 -9.57 -0.18 3.87
CA GLY A 334 -10.81 -0.82 3.48
C GLY A 334 -10.60 -2.02 2.54
N ASP A 335 -11.52 -2.19 1.58
CA ASP A 335 -11.65 -3.39 0.73
C ASP A 335 -10.38 -3.72 -0.09
N LYS A 336 -10.24 -4.99 -0.49
CA LYS A 336 -9.08 -5.53 -1.24
C LYS A 336 -8.71 -4.72 -2.50
N ALA A 337 -9.67 -4.03 -3.10
CA ALA A 337 -9.49 -3.23 -4.30
C ALA A 337 -8.68 -1.92 -4.06
N SER A 338 -8.89 -1.24 -2.93
CA SER A 338 -8.13 -0.04 -2.53
C SER A 338 -6.64 -0.33 -2.38
N ASN A 339 -6.29 -1.51 -1.85
CA ASN A 339 -4.91 -1.93 -1.73
C ASN A 339 -4.22 -1.99 -3.10
N ARG A 340 -4.85 -2.57 -4.13
CA ARG A 340 -4.22 -2.66 -5.46
C ARG A 340 -3.99 -1.28 -6.10
N ALA A 341 -4.93 -0.34 -5.90
CA ALA A 341 -4.78 1.03 -6.38
C ALA A 341 -3.55 1.71 -5.76
N LEU A 342 -3.29 1.50 -4.46
CA LEU A 342 -2.13 2.06 -3.78
C LEU A 342 -0.81 1.60 -4.41
N TYR A 343 -0.64 0.29 -4.63
CA TYR A 343 0.58 -0.23 -5.25
C TYR A 343 0.79 0.24 -6.68
N LEU A 344 -0.29 0.43 -7.45
CA LEU A 344 -0.21 1.03 -8.79
C LEU A 344 0.22 2.49 -8.74
N GLY A 345 -0.36 3.27 -7.82
CA GLY A 345 0.02 4.67 -7.58
C GLY A 345 1.48 4.79 -7.16
N LEU A 346 1.90 4.00 -6.18
CA LEU A 346 3.29 3.92 -5.74
C LEU A 346 4.23 3.52 -6.89
N SER A 347 3.88 2.47 -7.65
CA SER A 347 4.64 2.04 -8.83
C SER A 347 4.82 3.19 -9.82
N ALA A 348 3.76 3.96 -10.10
CA ALA A 348 3.84 5.11 -10.99
C ALA A 348 4.75 6.23 -10.46
N LEU A 349 4.66 6.54 -9.16
CA LEU A 349 5.49 7.56 -8.52
C LEU A 349 6.96 7.16 -8.49
N LEU A 350 7.28 5.89 -8.23
CA LEU A 350 8.64 5.37 -8.32
C LEU A 350 9.17 5.47 -9.75
N GLN A 351 8.41 5.05 -10.76
CA GLN A 351 8.82 5.13 -12.16
C GLN A 351 9.09 6.57 -12.62
N LYS A 352 8.35 7.55 -12.07
CA LYS A 352 8.51 8.98 -12.37
C LYS A 352 9.75 9.58 -11.69
N ASN A 353 9.93 9.34 -10.39
CA ASN A 353 10.90 10.06 -9.57
C ASN A 353 12.23 9.30 -9.38
N PHE A 354 12.19 7.97 -9.48
CA PHE A 354 13.32 7.08 -9.24
C PHE A 354 13.50 6.03 -10.36
N PRO A 355 13.48 6.42 -11.65
CA PRO A 355 13.71 5.48 -12.74
C PRO A 355 15.10 4.85 -12.62
N ASN A 356 15.20 3.54 -12.88
CA ASN A 356 16.43 2.75 -12.80
C ASN A 356 17.08 2.67 -11.41
N GLN A 357 16.39 3.11 -10.36
CA GLN A 357 16.85 2.98 -8.97
C GLN A 357 16.36 1.68 -8.35
N TYR A 358 16.95 1.26 -7.24
CA TYR A 358 16.57 0.00 -6.59
C TYR A 358 15.50 0.23 -5.53
N ALA A 359 14.49 -0.65 -5.50
CA ALA A 359 13.41 -0.57 -4.55
C ALA A 359 13.12 -1.93 -3.89
N ALA A 360 12.68 -1.89 -2.64
CA ALA A 360 12.13 -3.01 -1.89
C ALA A 360 10.78 -2.60 -1.27
N VAL A 361 9.69 -3.20 -1.75
CA VAL A 361 8.33 -2.86 -1.29
C VAL A 361 7.69 -4.08 -0.68
N ILE A 362 7.20 -3.93 0.55
CA ILE A 362 6.54 -5.01 1.29
C ILE A 362 5.04 -5.06 0.96
N ALA A 363 4.46 -6.26 0.99
CA ALA A 363 3.04 -6.53 0.81
C ALA A 363 2.53 -7.67 1.68
N SER A 364 1.24 -7.65 1.99
CA SER A 364 0.56 -8.75 2.68
C SER A 364 0.19 -9.92 1.76
N GLN A 365 0.09 -9.65 0.45
CA GLN A 365 -0.25 -10.62 -0.59
C GLN A 365 0.69 -10.41 -1.78
N VAL A 366 1.09 -11.49 -2.45
CA VAL A 366 2.06 -11.42 -3.55
C VAL A 366 1.50 -10.63 -4.75
N GLU A 367 0.20 -10.76 -5.01
CA GLU A 367 -0.50 -10.13 -6.12
C GLU A 367 -0.53 -8.59 -6.01
N GLN A 368 -0.45 -8.07 -4.78
CA GLN A 368 -0.34 -6.63 -4.53
C GLN A 368 1.01 -6.10 -5.02
N ALA A 369 2.10 -6.85 -4.78
CA ALA A 369 3.43 -6.45 -5.16
C ALA A 369 3.74 -6.74 -6.65
N ASP A 370 3.00 -7.63 -7.30
CA ASP A 370 3.19 -7.97 -8.72
C ASP A 370 2.86 -6.82 -9.68
N VAL A 371 2.12 -5.81 -9.25
CA VAL A 371 1.83 -4.61 -10.07
C VAL A 371 3.00 -3.62 -10.10
N LEU A 372 4.03 -3.81 -9.27
CA LEU A 372 5.22 -2.98 -9.25
C LEU A 372 6.03 -3.19 -10.53
N ALA A 373 6.26 -2.12 -11.26
CA ALA A 373 6.95 -2.14 -12.56
C ALA A 373 8.47 -2.24 -12.35
N PHE A 374 8.96 -3.39 -11.93
CA PHE A 374 10.38 -3.64 -11.71
C PHE A 374 10.99 -4.50 -12.83
N ASN A 375 12.26 -4.25 -13.14
CA ASN A 375 13.14 -5.16 -13.88
C ASN A 375 13.71 -6.20 -12.91
N ASP A 376 13.87 -7.44 -13.40
CA ASP A 376 14.39 -8.60 -12.67
C ASP A 376 13.80 -8.77 -11.26
N PRO A 377 12.46 -8.83 -11.15
CA PRO A 377 11.80 -8.85 -9.85
C PRO A 377 12.20 -10.08 -9.04
N GLN A 378 12.54 -9.87 -7.77
CA GLN A 378 12.78 -10.93 -6.79
C GLN A 378 11.74 -10.84 -5.67
N ILE A 379 11.38 -11.98 -5.09
CA ILE A 379 10.48 -12.04 -3.93
C ILE A 379 11.20 -12.69 -2.76
N LEU A 380 11.11 -12.07 -1.59
CA LEU A 380 11.39 -12.70 -0.30
C LEU A 380 10.07 -12.85 0.46
N ARG A 381 9.78 -14.06 0.97
CA ARG A 381 8.64 -14.31 1.85
C ARG A 381 9.14 -14.43 3.29
N LEU A 382 8.59 -13.64 4.19
CA LEU A 382 8.90 -13.66 5.62
C LEU A 382 7.62 -13.78 6.45
N MET A 383 7.77 -14.07 7.75
CA MET A 383 6.67 -14.09 8.71
C MET A 383 6.80 -12.93 9.70
N ASN A 384 5.93 -11.92 9.58
CA ASN A 384 5.82 -10.85 10.59
C ASN A 384 4.84 -11.29 11.69
N GLY A 385 5.37 -11.97 12.72
CA GLY A 385 4.52 -12.66 13.69
C GLY A 385 3.79 -13.82 13.03
N LYS A 386 2.46 -13.82 13.05
CA LYS A 386 1.63 -14.83 12.37
C LYS A 386 1.27 -14.45 10.93
N LEU A 387 1.57 -13.22 10.50
CA LEU A 387 1.21 -12.70 9.19
C LEU A 387 2.33 -12.99 8.18
N PRO A 388 2.07 -13.74 7.09
CA PRO A 388 3.01 -13.80 5.97
C PRO A 388 3.11 -12.43 5.30
N ILE A 389 4.34 -12.00 5.02
CA ILE A 389 4.64 -10.81 4.23
C ILE A 389 5.52 -11.18 3.05
N TYR A 390 5.38 -10.43 1.96
CA TYR A 390 6.09 -10.61 0.71
C TYR A 390 6.82 -9.32 0.40
N ILE A 391 8.11 -9.42 0.12
CA ILE A 391 8.93 -8.26 -0.21
C ILE A 391 9.36 -8.40 -1.65
N ARG A 392 8.94 -7.45 -2.48
CA ARG A 392 9.30 -7.38 -3.89
C ARG A 392 10.49 -6.46 -4.04
N PHE A 393 11.58 -7.00 -4.56
CA PHE A 393 12.79 -6.26 -4.87
C PHE A 393 12.94 -6.12 -6.38
N GLY A 394 13.58 -5.05 -6.82
CA GLY A 394 14.01 -4.91 -8.21
C GLY A 394 14.41 -3.50 -8.56
N THR A 395 14.84 -3.33 -9.80
CA THR A 395 15.17 -2.03 -10.35
C THR A 395 13.91 -1.42 -10.95
N VAL A 396 13.55 -0.22 -10.52
CA VAL A 396 12.36 0.49 -10.98
C VAL A 396 12.46 0.77 -12.48
N LYS A 397 11.44 0.37 -13.25
CA LYS A 397 11.38 0.70 -14.69
C LYS A 397 11.23 2.22 -14.87
N PRO A 398 11.75 2.81 -15.95
CA PRO A 398 11.38 4.16 -16.31
C PRO A 398 9.87 4.26 -16.59
N ALA A 399 9.25 5.38 -16.23
CA ALA A 399 7.87 5.63 -16.60
C ALA A 399 7.72 5.56 -18.12
N ALA A 400 6.75 4.78 -18.60
CA ALA A 400 6.38 4.82 -20.00
C ALA A 400 5.93 6.25 -20.34
N VAL A 401 6.45 6.82 -21.42
CA VAL A 401 5.92 8.08 -21.95
C VAL A 401 4.55 7.77 -22.53
N GLU A 402 3.50 7.93 -21.72
CA GLU A 402 2.13 7.79 -22.21
C GLU A 402 1.85 8.93 -23.19
N ARG A 403 1.72 8.57 -24.47
CA ARG A 403 1.27 9.47 -25.52
C ARG A 403 -0.19 9.16 -25.83
N PRO A 404 -0.99 10.16 -26.24
CA PRO A 404 -2.32 9.90 -26.79
C PRO A 404 -2.22 8.86 -27.91
N PHE A 405 -3.10 7.87 -27.94
CA PHE A 405 -3.09 6.83 -28.98
C PHE A 405 -3.08 7.42 -30.41
N LEU A 406 -3.75 8.57 -30.62
CA LEU A 406 -3.75 9.25 -31.91
C LEU A 406 -2.39 9.82 -32.33
N ALA A 407 -1.43 10.00 -31.41
CA ALA A 407 -0.07 10.44 -31.73
C ALA A 407 0.62 9.43 -32.66
N ASP A 408 0.56 8.16 -32.29
CA ASP A 408 1.21 7.06 -33.00
C ASP A 408 0.34 6.47 -34.12
N TRP A 409 -0.98 6.70 -34.07
CA TRP A 409 -1.89 6.26 -35.12
C TRP A 409 -1.60 6.91 -36.48
N GLN A 410 -1.60 6.11 -37.53
CA GLN A 410 -1.58 6.56 -38.93
C GLN A 410 -2.74 5.91 -39.69
N PRO A 411 -3.27 6.55 -40.76
CA PRO A 411 -4.25 5.93 -41.63
C PRO A 411 -3.74 4.58 -42.14
N GLN A 412 -4.48 3.52 -41.82
CA GLN A 412 -4.13 2.16 -42.22
C GLN A 412 -4.55 1.91 -43.67
N GLN A 413 -3.76 1.12 -44.41
CA GLN A 413 -4.21 0.52 -45.66
C GLN A 413 -4.91 -0.80 -45.33
N PHE A 414 -6.14 -0.98 -45.81
CA PHE A 414 -6.92 -2.19 -45.60
C PHE A 414 -7.75 -2.51 -46.84
N GLU A 415 -8.06 -3.79 -47.03
CA GLU A 415 -8.92 -4.27 -48.12
C GLU A 415 -10.32 -3.63 -48.03
N GLU A 416 -10.95 -3.42 -49.18
CA GLU A 416 -12.27 -2.82 -49.26
C GLU A 416 -13.31 -3.65 -48.47
N ILE A 417 -13.99 -3.00 -47.54
CA ILE A 417 -15.02 -3.64 -46.70
C ILE A 417 -16.37 -3.37 -47.35
N GLU A 418 -16.85 -4.33 -48.14
CA GLU A 418 -18.12 -4.24 -48.86
C GLU A 418 -19.27 -3.87 -47.90
N GLY A 419 -19.96 -2.76 -48.17
CA GLY A 419 -21.05 -2.26 -47.35
C GLY A 419 -20.66 -1.47 -46.09
N ALA A 420 -19.36 -1.21 -45.85
CA ALA A 420 -18.89 -0.41 -44.71
C ALA A 420 -17.86 0.67 -45.07
N MET A 421 -17.53 0.84 -46.36
CA MET A 421 -16.47 1.74 -46.80
C MET A 421 -16.72 3.21 -46.43
N GLU A 422 -17.97 3.68 -46.53
CA GLU A 422 -18.34 5.03 -46.08
C GLU A 422 -18.09 5.25 -44.59
N PHE A 423 -18.42 4.24 -43.77
CA PHE A 423 -18.18 4.28 -42.33
C PHE A 423 -16.69 4.27 -42.00
N ALA A 424 -15.90 3.42 -42.68
CA ALA A 424 -14.45 3.36 -42.50
C ALA A 424 -13.77 4.71 -42.87
N ASN A 425 -14.17 5.30 -44.00
CA ASN A 425 -13.70 6.61 -44.44
C ASN A 425 -14.10 7.71 -43.44
N ARG A 426 -15.34 7.66 -42.93
CA ARG A 426 -15.82 8.63 -41.94
C ARG A 426 -15.05 8.56 -40.64
N LEU A 427 -14.83 7.36 -40.11
CA LEU A 427 -14.05 7.14 -38.89
C LEU A 427 -12.60 7.61 -39.06
N THR A 428 -11.97 7.29 -40.20
CA THR A 428 -10.61 7.73 -40.52
C THR A 428 -10.50 9.25 -40.53
N LYS A 429 -11.46 9.94 -41.17
CA LYS A 429 -11.52 11.40 -41.21
C LYS A 429 -11.73 12.00 -39.82
N ASN A 430 -12.59 11.41 -38.98
CA ASN A 430 -12.78 11.87 -37.59
C ASN A 430 -11.47 11.76 -36.80
N MET A 431 -10.77 10.61 -36.88
CA MET A 431 -9.48 10.41 -36.21
C MET A 431 -8.41 11.38 -36.69
N GLN A 432 -8.31 11.64 -38.00
CA GLN A 432 -7.40 12.65 -38.56
C GLN A 432 -7.68 14.05 -38.01
N ASN A 433 -8.94 14.45 -37.95
CA ASN A 433 -9.34 15.77 -37.45
C ASN A 433 -9.06 15.93 -35.95
N LEU A 434 -9.30 14.89 -35.16
CA LEU A 434 -9.09 14.90 -33.71
C LEU A 434 -7.61 14.78 -33.33
N LYS A 435 -6.77 14.18 -34.18
CA LYS A 435 -5.35 13.91 -33.91
C LYS A 435 -4.58 15.14 -33.43
N LYS A 436 -4.64 16.25 -34.17
CA LYS A 436 -3.88 17.47 -33.82
C LYS A 436 -4.30 18.03 -32.46
N TRP A 437 -5.59 18.04 -32.16
CA TRP A 437 -6.14 18.50 -30.88
C TRP A 437 -5.75 17.56 -29.73
N ALA A 438 -5.95 16.25 -29.92
CA ALA A 438 -5.65 15.25 -28.90
C ALA A 438 -4.17 15.24 -28.51
N ILE A 439 -3.26 15.43 -29.48
CA ILE A 439 -1.82 15.56 -29.20
C ILE A 439 -1.54 16.85 -28.42
N LYS A 440 -2.07 17.99 -28.90
CA LYS A 440 -1.81 19.31 -28.30
C LYS A 440 -2.29 19.39 -26.85
N GLU A 441 -3.50 18.89 -26.59
CA GLU A 441 -4.15 18.99 -25.29
C GLU A 441 -3.94 17.74 -24.42
N GLY A 442 -3.15 16.75 -24.88
CA GLY A 442 -2.88 15.52 -24.13
C GLY A 442 -4.13 14.68 -23.84
N VAL A 443 -5.00 14.49 -24.82
CA VAL A 443 -6.29 13.79 -24.63
C VAL A 443 -6.14 12.31 -24.93
N HIS A 444 -6.18 11.49 -23.87
CA HIS A 444 -6.06 10.02 -23.97
C HIS A 444 -7.41 9.31 -24.05
N CYS A 445 -8.50 9.97 -23.64
CA CYS A 445 -9.84 9.41 -23.71
C CYS A 445 -10.75 10.35 -24.51
N LEU A 446 -11.40 9.91 -25.58
CA LEU A 446 -12.23 10.75 -26.45
C LEU A 446 -13.24 9.97 -27.30
N ARG A 447 -14.31 10.65 -27.73
CA ARG A 447 -15.28 10.13 -28.70
C ARG A 447 -14.70 10.19 -30.12
N LEU A 448 -14.55 9.04 -30.79
CA LEU A 448 -14.07 8.97 -32.19
C LEU A 448 -15.21 9.06 -33.21
N TYR A 449 -16.40 8.61 -32.83
CA TYR A 449 -17.57 8.53 -33.71
C TYR A 449 -18.83 8.52 -32.87
N ASP A 450 -19.85 9.30 -33.26
CA ASP A 450 -21.13 9.38 -32.55
C ASP A 450 -22.29 9.40 -33.54
N ALA A 451 -22.70 8.20 -34.00
CA ALA A 451 -23.79 8.01 -34.97
C ALA A 451 -23.71 8.96 -36.18
N ASP A 452 -22.50 9.19 -36.68
CA ASP A 452 -22.23 10.16 -37.74
C ASP A 452 -22.98 9.88 -39.04
N LEU A 453 -23.34 8.61 -39.29
CA LEU A 453 -24.05 8.09 -40.46
C LEU A 453 -25.34 7.35 -40.00
N PRO A 454 -26.48 7.54 -40.69
CA PRO A 454 -27.75 6.92 -40.31
C PRO A 454 -27.73 5.39 -40.27
N ASP A 455 -26.96 4.77 -41.16
CA ASP A 455 -26.87 3.32 -41.28
C ASP A 455 -25.95 2.66 -40.23
N PHE A 456 -25.16 3.46 -39.51
CA PHE A 456 -24.20 3.02 -38.52
C PHE A 456 -24.45 3.74 -37.20
N ASN A 457 -25.52 3.33 -36.51
CA ASN A 457 -25.95 3.93 -35.25
C ASN A 457 -25.13 3.41 -34.05
N VAL A 458 -23.83 3.69 -34.08
CA VAL A 458 -22.87 3.29 -33.03
C VAL A 458 -22.18 4.51 -32.45
N ALA A 459 -21.68 4.36 -31.23
CA ALA A 459 -20.83 5.31 -30.56
C ALA A 459 -19.50 4.63 -30.25
N ILE A 460 -18.38 5.29 -30.56
CA ILE A 460 -17.03 4.73 -30.40
C ILE A 460 -16.24 5.66 -29.49
N ASP A 461 -15.93 5.16 -28.29
CA ASP A 461 -15.11 5.86 -27.31
C ASP A 461 -13.73 5.22 -27.21
N LEU A 462 -12.70 6.04 -27.23
CA LEU A 462 -11.33 5.66 -26.96
C LEU A 462 -11.01 5.92 -25.48
N TYR A 463 -10.38 4.95 -24.83
CA TYR A 463 -9.92 4.96 -23.44
C TYR A 463 -8.47 4.47 -23.42
N GLY A 464 -7.52 5.41 -23.48
CA GLY A 464 -6.10 5.09 -23.69
C GLY A 464 -5.90 4.43 -25.06
N SER A 465 -5.58 3.14 -25.06
CA SER A 465 -5.41 2.31 -26.26
C SER A 465 -6.54 1.29 -26.47
N ARG A 466 -7.69 1.47 -25.81
CA ARG A 466 -8.85 0.56 -25.87
C ARG A 466 -10.07 1.28 -26.39
N LEU A 467 -10.93 0.57 -27.09
CA LEU A 467 -12.20 1.09 -27.60
C LEU A 467 -13.36 0.51 -26.82
N HIS A 468 -14.31 1.36 -26.46
CA HIS A 468 -15.64 0.97 -26.03
C HIS A 468 -16.63 1.34 -27.15
N VAL A 469 -17.24 0.32 -27.75
CA VAL A 469 -18.16 0.44 -28.87
C VAL A 469 -19.57 0.14 -28.36
N GLN A 470 -20.42 1.17 -28.36
CA GLN A 470 -21.81 1.07 -27.95
C GLN A 470 -22.72 1.09 -29.18
N GLU A 471 -23.61 0.11 -29.28
CA GLU A 471 -24.67 0.13 -30.28
C GLU A 471 -25.90 0.86 -29.72
N TYR A 472 -26.38 1.88 -30.43
CA TYR A 472 -27.66 2.50 -30.13
C TYR A 472 -28.81 1.62 -30.64
N ALA A 473 -29.97 1.69 -30.00
CA ALA A 473 -31.12 0.91 -30.43
C ALA A 473 -31.48 1.27 -31.89
N PRO A 474 -31.65 0.27 -32.78
CA PRO A 474 -32.11 0.55 -34.13
C PRO A 474 -33.53 1.15 -34.07
N PRO A 475 -33.90 2.08 -34.97
CA PRO A 475 -35.28 2.49 -35.16
C PRO A 475 -36.18 1.26 -35.33
N LYS A 476 -37.41 1.31 -34.80
CA LYS A 476 -38.37 0.18 -34.84
C LYS A 476 -38.66 -0.33 -36.26
N GLN A 477 -38.34 0.44 -37.29
CA GLN A 477 -38.54 0.07 -38.70
C GLN A 477 -37.37 -0.73 -39.32
N ILE A 478 -36.24 -0.91 -38.63
CA ILE A 478 -35.07 -1.63 -39.16
C ILE A 478 -35.10 -3.08 -38.67
N ASP A 479 -34.93 -4.03 -39.60
CA ASP A 479 -34.77 -5.46 -39.32
C ASP A 479 -33.58 -5.72 -38.38
N PRO A 480 -33.79 -6.39 -37.22
CA PRO A 480 -32.73 -6.75 -36.27
C PRO A 480 -31.55 -7.52 -36.90
N GLU A 481 -31.79 -8.41 -37.87
CA GLU A 481 -30.69 -9.15 -38.54
C GLU A 481 -29.86 -8.23 -39.42
N LYS A 482 -30.50 -7.25 -40.07
CA LYS A 482 -29.81 -6.20 -40.85
C LYS A 482 -28.99 -5.29 -39.92
N ALA A 483 -29.52 -4.93 -38.76
CA ALA A 483 -28.79 -4.15 -37.74
C ALA A 483 -27.55 -4.90 -37.24
N LYS A 484 -27.70 -6.18 -36.90
CA LYS A 484 -26.59 -7.05 -36.48
C LYS A 484 -25.52 -7.20 -37.56
N LYS A 485 -25.91 -7.38 -38.84
CA LYS A 485 -24.96 -7.43 -39.96
C LYS A 485 -24.17 -6.11 -40.09
N ARG A 486 -24.87 -4.97 -40.00
CA ARG A 486 -24.24 -3.63 -40.03
C ARG A 486 -23.30 -3.41 -38.84
N PHE A 487 -23.68 -3.86 -37.66
CA PHE A 487 -22.82 -3.78 -36.47
C PHE A 487 -21.54 -4.60 -36.63
N ASN A 488 -21.61 -5.82 -37.15
CA ASN A 488 -20.43 -6.64 -37.44
C ASN A 488 -19.51 -5.99 -38.49
N LEU A 489 -20.10 -5.41 -39.55
CA LEU A 489 -19.37 -4.64 -40.54
C LEU A 489 -18.68 -3.41 -39.92
N ALA A 490 -19.36 -2.71 -39.01
CA ALA A 490 -18.78 -1.61 -38.25
C ALA A 490 -17.56 -2.09 -37.43
N LEU A 491 -17.67 -3.21 -36.71
CA LEU A 491 -16.56 -3.77 -35.94
C LEU A 491 -15.36 -4.16 -36.81
N GLN A 492 -15.61 -4.72 -38.01
CA GLN A 492 -14.55 -5.00 -38.98
C GLN A 492 -13.85 -3.71 -39.41
N ALA A 493 -14.62 -2.68 -39.79
CA ALA A 493 -14.09 -1.39 -40.18
C ALA A 493 -13.33 -0.68 -39.04
N ILE A 494 -13.83 -0.75 -37.81
CA ILE A 494 -13.14 -0.20 -36.62
C ILE A 494 -11.76 -0.83 -36.48
N ARG A 495 -11.66 -2.16 -36.56
CA ARG A 495 -10.37 -2.87 -36.46
C ARG A 495 -9.42 -2.45 -37.57
N SER A 496 -9.90 -2.39 -38.82
CA SER A 496 -9.08 -2.00 -39.96
C SER A 496 -8.59 -0.55 -39.85
N VAL A 497 -9.45 0.39 -39.46
CA VAL A 497 -9.10 1.82 -39.36
C VAL A 497 -8.19 2.09 -38.17
N THR A 498 -8.44 1.48 -37.02
CA THR A 498 -7.69 1.75 -35.78
C THR A 498 -6.41 0.90 -35.65
N GLY A 499 -6.33 -0.23 -36.35
CA GLY A 499 -5.26 -1.22 -36.18
C GLY A 499 -5.34 -2.01 -34.88
N LEU A 500 -6.41 -1.83 -34.08
CA LEU A 500 -6.58 -2.50 -32.79
C LEU A 500 -7.07 -3.94 -32.95
N GLY A 501 -6.51 -4.82 -32.13
CA GLY A 501 -6.92 -6.21 -31.97
C GLY A 501 -8.30 -6.34 -31.31
N ARG A 502 -8.89 -7.54 -31.38
CA ARG A 502 -10.20 -7.82 -30.76
C ARG A 502 -10.18 -7.69 -29.23
N ASP A 503 -9.03 -7.94 -28.62
CA ASP A 503 -8.76 -7.83 -27.18
C ASP A 503 -8.78 -6.39 -26.66
N ALA A 504 -8.60 -5.41 -27.55
CA ALA A 504 -8.67 -3.98 -27.23
C ALA A 504 -10.04 -3.35 -27.53
N ILE A 505 -11.00 -4.10 -28.07
CA ILE A 505 -12.33 -3.60 -28.44
C ILE A 505 -13.41 -4.25 -27.57
N PHE A 506 -14.04 -3.41 -26.76
CA PHE A 506 -15.10 -3.79 -25.83
C PHE A 506 -16.45 -3.38 -26.41
N ILE A 507 -17.36 -4.34 -26.48
CA ILE A 507 -18.65 -4.18 -27.15
C ILE A 507 -19.75 -4.13 -26.10
N LYS A 508 -20.66 -3.17 -26.26
CA LYS A 508 -21.89 -3.11 -25.46
C LYS A 508 -23.11 -2.98 -26.35
N THR A 509 -23.96 -4.01 -26.30
CA THR A 509 -25.25 -4.03 -27.00
C THR A 509 -26.39 -3.72 -26.02
N ARG A 510 -27.30 -2.81 -26.39
CA ARG A 510 -28.53 -2.55 -25.62
C ARG A 510 -29.62 -3.55 -26.04
N ALA A 511 -29.49 -4.82 -25.65
CA ALA A 511 -30.59 -5.78 -25.79
C ALA A 511 -31.53 -5.72 -24.56
N ARG A 512 -32.86 -5.66 -24.77
CA ARG A 512 -33.81 -6.00 -23.70
C ARG A 512 -33.62 -7.48 -23.37
N GLN A 513 -33.20 -7.79 -22.15
CA GLN A 513 -33.19 -9.16 -21.65
C GLN A 513 -34.63 -9.57 -21.32
N GLU A 514 -35.34 -10.15 -22.30
CA GLU A 514 -36.54 -10.95 -22.02
C GLU A 514 -36.12 -12.43 -21.86
N GLY A 515 -36.31 -12.97 -20.65
CA GLY A 515 -36.15 -14.40 -20.35
C GLY A 515 -34.94 -14.80 -19.50
N LYS A 516 -34.99 -16.02 -18.93
CA LYS A 516 -34.04 -16.66 -17.98
C LYS A 516 -32.60 -16.88 -18.51
N ALA A 517 -32.21 -16.26 -19.61
CA ALA A 517 -30.85 -16.36 -20.13
C ALA A 517 -29.95 -15.30 -19.46
N GLN A 518 -29.72 -15.48 -18.17
CA GLN A 518 -28.66 -14.76 -17.47
C GLN A 518 -27.33 -15.29 -18.04
N TYR A 519 -26.56 -14.42 -18.70
CA TYR A 519 -25.19 -14.76 -19.07
C TYR A 519 -24.47 -15.30 -17.83
N THR A 520 -24.03 -16.55 -17.91
CA THR A 520 -23.13 -17.13 -16.93
C THR A 520 -21.92 -16.21 -16.83
N LYS A 521 -21.64 -15.67 -15.62
CA LYS A 521 -20.42 -14.89 -15.33
C LYS A 521 -19.20 -15.70 -15.77
N GLN A 522 -18.75 -15.53 -17.01
CA GLN A 522 -17.50 -16.08 -17.49
C GLN A 522 -16.40 -15.10 -17.07
N SER A 523 -15.72 -15.50 -15.99
CA SER A 523 -14.65 -14.80 -15.26
C SER A 523 -15.11 -13.78 -14.21
N THR A 524 -14.61 -13.98 -13.00
CA THR A 524 -14.73 -13.15 -11.80
C THR A 524 -13.70 -12.01 -11.75
N ALA A 525 -12.85 -11.87 -12.77
CA ALA A 525 -11.83 -10.82 -12.82
C ALA A 525 -12.42 -9.54 -13.43
N SER A 526 -12.86 -8.62 -12.57
CA SER A 526 -13.23 -7.25 -12.97
C SER A 526 -12.09 -6.63 -13.78
N LYS A 527 -12.31 -6.41 -15.09
CA LYS A 527 -11.31 -5.79 -15.98
C LYS A 527 -11.39 -4.27 -15.87
N ARG A 528 -10.94 -3.72 -14.74
CA ARG A 528 -10.69 -2.28 -14.61
C ARG A 528 -9.36 -1.93 -15.27
N PHE A 529 -9.34 -0.83 -16.02
CA PHE A 529 -8.17 -0.30 -16.70
C PHE A 529 -7.86 1.09 -16.19
N ILE A 530 -6.57 1.43 -16.11
CA ILE A 530 -6.15 2.79 -15.79
C ILE A 530 -6.11 3.58 -17.11
N VAL A 531 -6.69 4.77 -17.10
CA VAL A 531 -6.60 5.76 -18.16
C VAL A 531 -6.17 7.10 -17.60
N GLN A 532 -5.72 8.00 -18.47
CA GLN A 532 -5.30 9.34 -18.08
C GLN A 532 -6.29 10.40 -18.58
N GLU A 533 -6.60 11.38 -17.72
CA GLU A 533 -7.29 12.62 -18.08
C GLU A 533 -6.63 13.80 -17.35
N GLY A 534 -5.96 14.70 -18.09
CA GLY A 534 -5.14 15.73 -17.48
C GLY A 534 -4.06 15.12 -16.57
N GLN A 535 -4.03 15.54 -15.30
CA GLN A 535 -3.13 15.00 -14.28
C GLN A 535 -3.66 13.73 -13.61
N ALA A 536 -4.95 13.41 -13.79
CA ALA A 536 -5.61 12.32 -13.09
C ALA A 536 -5.43 10.97 -13.80
N LYS A 537 -5.10 9.95 -13.01
CA LYS A 537 -5.22 8.54 -13.39
C LYS A 537 -6.54 7.99 -12.89
N ILE A 538 -7.35 7.43 -13.78
CA ILE A 538 -8.73 7.05 -13.50
C ILE A 538 -8.92 5.57 -13.85
N LEU A 539 -9.54 4.82 -12.94
CA LEU A 539 -10.00 3.46 -13.20
C LEU A 539 -11.30 3.50 -14.00
N VAL A 540 -11.31 2.85 -15.17
CA VAL A 540 -12.51 2.62 -15.99
C VAL A 540 -12.81 1.14 -16.11
N ASN A 541 -14.08 0.77 -16.20
CA ASN A 541 -14.52 -0.59 -16.46
C ASN A 541 -15.29 -0.64 -17.79
N LEU A 542 -14.75 -1.36 -18.77
CA LEU A 542 -15.32 -1.38 -20.12
C LEU A 542 -16.27 -2.57 -20.35
N THR A 543 -16.53 -3.39 -19.34
CA THR A 543 -17.30 -4.65 -19.46
C THR A 543 -18.53 -4.73 -18.55
N ASP A 544 -18.36 -4.48 -17.25
CA ASP A 544 -19.24 -5.01 -16.21
C ASP A 544 -20.41 -4.09 -15.84
N TYR A 545 -20.23 -2.78 -15.99
CA TYR A 545 -21.21 -1.76 -15.60
C TYR A 545 -21.83 -1.11 -16.82
N LEU A 546 -23.04 -0.51 -16.71
CA LEU A 546 -23.69 0.22 -17.80
C LEU A 546 -22.81 1.34 -18.37
N ASP A 547 -22.15 2.07 -17.48
CA ASP A 547 -21.23 3.16 -17.80
C ASP A 547 -19.78 2.76 -17.50
N THR A 548 -18.83 3.46 -18.10
CA THR A 548 -17.41 3.11 -18.05
C THR A 548 -16.71 3.55 -16.76
N GLY A 549 -17.34 4.42 -15.97
CA GLY A 549 -16.71 5.07 -14.81
C GLY A 549 -16.16 6.46 -15.12
N LEU A 550 -16.21 6.92 -16.38
CA LEU A 550 -15.75 8.25 -16.79
C LEU A 550 -16.61 8.78 -17.96
N PHE A 551 -17.39 9.84 -17.72
CA PHE A 551 -18.17 10.52 -18.76
C PHE A 551 -17.27 11.48 -19.55
N LEU A 552 -17.02 11.17 -20.82
CA LEU A 552 -16.06 11.88 -21.67
C LEU A 552 -16.52 13.29 -22.06
N ASP A 553 -17.83 13.50 -22.14
CA ASP A 553 -18.48 14.77 -22.46
C ASP A 553 -18.17 15.87 -21.44
N HIS A 554 -18.02 15.52 -20.16
CA HIS A 554 -17.73 16.46 -19.06
C HIS A 554 -16.24 16.76 -18.82
N ARG A 555 -15.35 16.30 -19.70
CA ARG A 555 -13.89 16.48 -19.56
C ARG A 555 -13.49 17.95 -19.36
N GLN A 556 -14.04 18.86 -20.16
CA GLN A 556 -13.67 20.28 -20.08
C GLN A 556 -14.07 20.88 -18.73
N MET A 557 -15.20 20.46 -18.18
CA MET A 557 -15.65 20.88 -16.85
C MET A 557 -14.69 20.39 -15.76
N ARG A 558 -14.29 19.12 -15.80
CA ARG A 558 -13.31 18.57 -14.84
C ARG A 558 -11.94 19.23 -14.92
N LEU A 559 -11.46 19.52 -16.14
CA LEU A 559 -10.21 20.26 -16.34
C LEU A 559 -10.30 21.73 -15.88
N ARG A 560 -11.48 22.35 -15.97
CA ARG A 560 -11.74 23.67 -15.39
C ARG A 560 -11.70 23.62 -13.86
N ILE A 561 -12.41 22.68 -13.24
CA ILE A 561 -12.40 22.46 -11.79
C ILE A 561 -10.97 22.30 -11.28
N ALA A 562 -10.14 21.49 -11.95
CA ALA A 562 -8.74 21.31 -11.57
C ALA A 562 -7.91 22.62 -11.56
N LYS A 563 -8.26 23.61 -12.41
CA LYS A 563 -7.57 24.91 -12.44
C LYS A 563 -8.08 25.86 -11.37
N GLU A 564 -9.37 25.78 -11.04
CA GLU A 564 -10.04 26.74 -10.16
C GLU A 564 -10.07 26.30 -8.69
N ALA A 565 -9.80 25.03 -8.39
CA ALA A 565 -9.97 24.45 -7.06
C ALA A 565 -8.83 24.77 -6.08
N ARG A 566 -7.70 25.34 -6.51
CA ARG A 566 -6.54 25.55 -5.63
C ARG A 566 -6.92 26.33 -4.37
N GLY A 567 -6.64 25.75 -3.19
CA GLY A 567 -6.91 26.35 -1.88
C GLY A 567 -8.39 26.40 -1.50
N LYS A 568 -9.29 25.83 -2.31
CA LYS A 568 -10.75 25.91 -2.11
C LYS A 568 -11.31 24.65 -1.46
N HIS A 569 -12.40 24.80 -0.74
CA HIS A 569 -13.26 23.69 -0.31
C HIS A 569 -14.23 23.33 -1.44
N PHE A 570 -14.10 22.11 -1.97
CA PHE A 570 -14.87 21.64 -3.12
C PHE A 570 -15.98 20.65 -2.73
N LEU A 571 -17.22 20.90 -3.16
CA LEU A 571 -18.36 19.98 -2.99
C LEU A 571 -18.76 19.38 -4.34
N ASN A 572 -18.93 18.06 -4.38
CA ASN A 572 -19.42 17.32 -5.55
C ASN A 572 -20.65 16.50 -5.18
N LEU A 573 -21.80 16.87 -5.72
CA LEU A 573 -23.08 16.19 -5.51
C LEU A 573 -23.43 15.32 -6.71
N TYR A 574 -24.05 14.17 -6.45
CA TYR A 574 -24.24 13.11 -7.45
C TYR A 574 -22.90 12.67 -8.04
N SER A 575 -21.94 12.46 -7.14
CA SER A 575 -20.52 12.44 -7.51
C SER A 575 -20.12 11.26 -8.38
N TYR A 576 -20.93 10.20 -8.45
CA TYR A 576 -20.62 8.98 -9.19
C TYR A 576 -19.24 8.43 -8.76
N THR A 577 -18.31 8.22 -9.70
CA THR A 577 -16.92 7.81 -9.44
C THR A 577 -16.01 8.98 -9.00
N SER A 578 -16.61 10.12 -8.66
CA SER A 578 -16.01 11.34 -8.10
C SER A 578 -14.82 11.87 -8.90
N THR A 579 -14.83 11.73 -10.22
CA THR A 579 -13.74 12.18 -11.09
C THR A 579 -13.56 13.70 -11.03
N ALA A 580 -14.65 14.48 -10.91
CA ALA A 580 -14.55 15.92 -10.68
C ALA A 580 -13.83 16.25 -9.36
N SER A 581 -14.13 15.52 -8.26
CA SER A 581 -13.45 15.67 -6.98
C SER A 581 -11.98 15.30 -7.06
N LEU A 582 -11.64 14.23 -7.78
CA LEU A 582 -10.25 13.84 -8.01
C LEU A 582 -9.48 14.96 -8.74
N HIS A 583 -10.09 15.56 -9.76
CA HIS A 583 -9.51 16.69 -10.46
C HIS A 583 -9.35 17.92 -9.57
N ALA A 584 -10.33 18.22 -8.70
CA ALA A 584 -10.22 19.29 -7.71
C ALA A 584 -9.06 19.05 -6.73
N ALA A 585 -8.97 17.84 -6.17
CA ALA A 585 -7.91 17.45 -5.24
C ALA A 585 -6.51 17.58 -5.88
N LEU A 586 -6.31 17.03 -7.09
CA LEU A 586 -5.05 17.16 -7.83
C LEU A 586 -4.78 18.60 -8.32
N GLY A 587 -5.83 19.43 -8.39
CA GLY A 587 -5.72 20.88 -8.61
C GLY A 587 -5.24 21.67 -7.39
N GLY A 588 -5.13 21.01 -6.22
CA GLY A 588 -4.74 21.60 -4.95
C GLY A 588 -5.90 22.12 -4.13
N ALA A 589 -7.10 21.52 -4.23
CA ALA A 589 -8.21 21.80 -3.31
C ALA A 589 -7.78 21.64 -1.85
N ALA A 590 -8.23 22.55 -0.99
CA ALA A 590 -7.98 22.46 0.45
C ALA A 590 -8.71 21.24 1.03
N SER A 591 -9.95 21.00 0.60
CA SER A 591 -10.68 19.76 0.87
C SER A 591 -11.64 19.43 -0.27
N THR A 592 -12.07 18.16 -0.33
CA THR A 592 -13.14 17.73 -1.25
C THR A 592 -14.18 16.91 -0.51
N THR A 593 -15.45 17.25 -0.68
CA THR A 593 -16.59 16.47 -0.19
C THR A 593 -17.36 15.88 -1.37
N SER A 594 -17.49 14.56 -1.42
CA SER A 594 -18.18 13.83 -2.50
C SER A 594 -19.39 13.08 -1.96
N VAL A 595 -20.58 13.32 -2.51
CA VAL A 595 -21.83 12.75 -2.03
C VAL A 595 -22.51 11.96 -3.15
N ASP A 596 -22.79 10.68 -2.87
CA ASP A 596 -23.50 9.78 -3.79
C ASP A 596 -24.27 8.69 -3.02
N LEU A 597 -25.41 8.24 -3.55
CA LEU A 597 -26.20 7.16 -2.93
C LEU A 597 -25.51 5.79 -2.98
N SER A 598 -24.60 5.58 -3.93
CA SER A 598 -24.01 4.29 -4.25
C SER A 598 -22.67 4.08 -3.56
N ASN A 599 -22.65 3.21 -2.54
CA ASN A 599 -21.40 2.73 -1.94
C ASN A 599 -20.44 2.10 -2.97
N THR A 600 -20.98 1.49 -4.03
CA THR A 600 -20.15 0.93 -5.11
C THR A 600 -19.35 2.02 -5.82
N TYR A 601 -19.96 3.18 -6.09
CA TYR A 601 -19.29 4.28 -6.78
C TYR A 601 -18.39 5.07 -5.83
N LEU A 602 -18.77 5.22 -4.56
CA LEU A 602 -17.90 5.83 -3.55
C LEU A 602 -16.65 4.99 -3.28
N ASN A 603 -16.77 3.66 -3.21
CA ASN A 603 -15.59 2.79 -3.08
C ASN A 603 -14.68 2.88 -4.33
N TRP A 604 -15.27 2.94 -5.52
CA TRP A 604 -14.50 3.20 -6.75
C TRP A 604 -13.83 4.59 -6.72
N SER A 605 -14.52 5.61 -6.20
CA SER A 605 -13.97 6.94 -6.01
C SER A 605 -12.74 6.92 -5.10
N LYS A 606 -12.82 6.20 -3.98
CA LYS A 606 -11.69 6.02 -3.06
C LYS A 606 -10.49 5.35 -3.76
N GLU A 607 -10.74 4.31 -4.55
CA GLU A 607 -9.68 3.68 -5.36
C GLU A 607 -9.04 4.66 -6.35
N ASN A 608 -9.82 5.54 -6.97
CA ASN A 608 -9.31 6.59 -7.85
C ASN A 608 -8.42 7.58 -7.07
N PHE A 609 -8.80 8.00 -5.86
CA PHE A 609 -7.98 8.90 -5.03
C PHE A 609 -6.66 8.24 -4.62
N VAL A 610 -6.74 7.01 -4.10
CA VAL A 610 -5.57 6.23 -3.67
C VAL A 610 -4.62 5.95 -4.85
N LEU A 611 -5.14 5.67 -6.04
CA LEU A 611 -4.33 5.49 -7.26
C LEU A 611 -3.47 6.72 -7.60
N ASN A 612 -3.92 7.91 -7.21
CA ASN A 612 -3.21 9.16 -7.44
C ASN A 612 -2.39 9.62 -6.22
N GLY A 613 -2.23 8.76 -5.21
CA GLY A 613 -1.43 9.04 -4.02
C GLY A 613 -2.13 9.92 -2.97
N LEU A 614 -3.44 10.16 -3.12
CA LEU A 614 -4.24 10.89 -2.13
C LEU A 614 -4.70 9.93 -1.03
N THR A 615 -4.80 10.43 0.19
CA THR A 615 -5.37 9.68 1.31
C THR A 615 -6.89 9.72 1.30
N VAL A 616 -7.50 8.66 1.81
CA VAL A 616 -8.96 8.53 1.99
C VAL A 616 -9.22 7.99 3.39
N ASP A 617 -10.35 8.38 3.98
CA ASP A 617 -10.70 8.00 5.36
C ASP A 617 -9.63 8.40 6.41
N HIS A 618 -8.87 9.47 6.13
CA HIS A 618 -7.85 10.01 7.03
C HIS A 618 -8.47 10.84 8.16
N VAL A 619 -7.76 10.96 9.29
CA VAL A 619 -8.22 11.69 10.48
C VAL A 619 -8.47 13.18 10.20
N ASP A 620 -7.69 13.79 9.30
CA ASP A 620 -7.86 15.21 8.93
C ASP A 620 -9.05 15.45 7.99
N GLU A 621 -9.73 14.37 7.56
CA GLU A 621 -10.92 14.41 6.72
C GLU A 621 -10.80 15.30 5.48
N GLN A 622 -9.59 15.40 4.90
CA GLN A 622 -9.35 16.27 3.75
C GLN A 622 -10.21 15.88 2.53
N HIS A 623 -10.42 14.58 2.32
CA HIS A 623 -11.20 14.04 1.21
C HIS A 623 -12.31 13.13 1.77
N GLN A 624 -13.54 13.66 1.81
CA GLN A 624 -14.70 13.01 2.41
C GLN A 624 -15.63 12.38 1.36
N PHE A 625 -16.21 11.25 1.74
CA PHE A 625 -17.15 10.48 0.90
C PHE A 625 -18.40 10.13 1.72
N PHE A 626 -19.56 10.67 1.32
CA PHE A 626 -20.82 10.44 2.03
C PHE A 626 -21.78 9.60 1.20
N SER A 627 -22.14 8.41 1.74
CA SER A 627 -23.22 7.61 1.18
C SER A 627 -24.57 8.13 1.65
N SER A 628 -25.07 9.17 0.99
CA SER A 628 -26.32 9.83 1.35
C SER A 628 -27.09 10.33 0.14
N ASP A 629 -28.37 10.60 0.35
CA ASP A 629 -29.16 11.37 -0.60
C ASP A 629 -28.69 12.83 -0.59
N CYS A 630 -28.48 13.42 -1.76
CA CYS A 630 -27.92 14.77 -1.86
C CYS A 630 -28.85 15.84 -1.26
N PHE A 631 -30.18 15.66 -1.30
CA PHE A 631 -31.11 16.64 -0.71
C PHE A 631 -31.09 16.58 0.82
N GLU A 632 -31.15 15.39 1.40
CA GLU A 632 -31.09 15.24 2.86
C GLU A 632 -29.72 15.65 3.39
N TRP A 633 -28.63 15.26 2.72
CA TRP A 633 -27.28 15.68 3.10
C TRP A 633 -27.12 17.21 3.08
N LEU A 634 -27.61 17.88 2.03
CA LEU A 634 -27.60 19.34 1.94
C LEU A 634 -28.47 20.03 3.01
N LYS A 635 -29.51 19.35 3.49
CA LYS A 635 -30.43 19.88 4.50
C LYS A 635 -29.84 19.80 5.91
N GLU A 636 -29.05 18.77 6.19
CA GLU A 636 -28.46 18.52 7.50
C GLU A 636 -27.15 19.29 7.72
N GLY A 637 -26.38 19.59 6.67
CA GLY A 637 -25.07 20.24 6.76
C GLY A 637 -25.08 21.78 6.88
N HIS A 638 -23.98 22.34 7.39
CA HIS A 638 -23.78 23.79 7.61
C HIS A 638 -22.41 24.34 7.14
N GLU A 639 -21.47 23.46 6.76
CA GLU A 639 -20.13 23.74 6.19
C GLU A 639 -20.13 24.57 4.89
N GLN A 640 -19.38 25.65 4.75
CA GLN A 640 -19.38 26.42 3.49
C GLN A 640 -18.35 25.88 2.48
N TYR A 641 -18.63 26.06 1.19
CA TYR A 641 -17.78 25.62 0.07
C TYR A 641 -17.54 26.76 -0.92
N ASP A 642 -16.32 26.83 -1.45
CA ASP A 642 -15.94 27.87 -2.42
C ASP A 642 -16.21 27.45 -3.87
N LEU A 643 -16.33 26.14 -4.10
CA LEU A 643 -16.59 25.58 -5.41
C LEU A 643 -17.53 24.38 -5.27
N ILE A 644 -18.68 24.43 -5.94
CA ILE A 644 -19.67 23.35 -5.92
C ILE A 644 -19.87 22.84 -7.34
N PHE A 645 -19.89 21.53 -7.53
CA PHE A 645 -20.27 20.88 -8.78
C PHE A 645 -21.46 19.95 -8.57
N ILE A 646 -22.47 20.07 -9.44
CA ILE A 646 -23.70 19.29 -9.38
C ILE A 646 -24.04 18.84 -10.80
N ASP A 647 -23.98 17.52 -11.02
CA ASP A 647 -24.34 16.89 -12.31
C ASP A 647 -25.30 15.72 -12.06
N PRO A 648 -26.58 15.98 -11.79
CA PRO A 648 -27.51 14.94 -11.42
C PRO A 648 -28.00 14.19 -12.67
N PRO A 649 -28.42 12.92 -12.53
CA PRO A 649 -29.10 12.22 -13.61
C PRO A 649 -30.43 12.91 -13.95
N THR A 650 -30.93 12.80 -15.19
CA THR A 650 -32.24 13.37 -15.55
C THR A 650 -33.36 12.89 -14.61
N PHE A 651 -33.35 11.59 -14.32
CA PHE A 651 -34.28 10.92 -13.43
C PHE A 651 -33.55 9.92 -12.55
N SER A 652 -33.92 9.83 -11.29
CA SER A 652 -33.43 8.79 -10.38
C SER A 652 -34.58 8.17 -9.59
N ASN A 653 -34.65 6.84 -9.62
CA ASN A 653 -35.58 6.04 -8.82
C ASN A 653 -34.76 5.34 -7.72
N SER A 654 -34.82 5.84 -6.49
CA SER A 654 -34.14 5.21 -5.36
C SER A 654 -35.15 4.51 -4.46
N LYS A 655 -34.94 3.21 -4.21
CA LYS A 655 -35.69 2.45 -3.20
C LYS A 655 -35.36 2.87 -1.76
N LYS A 656 -34.28 3.65 -1.56
CA LYS A 656 -33.89 4.22 -0.26
C LYS A 656 -34.59 5.56 0.03
N PHE A 657 -35.52 6.00 -0.81
CA PHE A 657 -36.24 7.27 -0.71
C PHE A 657 -37.77 7.07 -0.72
N TYR A 658 -38.51 8.02 -0.14
CA TYR A 658 -39.96 8.19 -0.34
C TYR A 658 -40.20 9.11 -1.55
N GLY A 659 -40.05 8.61 -2.79
CA GLY A 659 -40.37 9.33 -4.04
C GLY A 659 -39.39 9.13 -5.23
N THR A 660 -39.40 10.05 -6.20
CA THR A 660 -38.53 10.03 -7.40
C THR A 660 -37.84 11.39 -7.57
N PHE A 661 -36.60 11.44 -8.09
CA PHE A 661 -35.94 12.70 -8.47
C PHE A 661 -36.15 12.95 -9.97
N ASP A 662 -36.49 14.20 -10.32
CA ASP A 662 -36.59 14.72 -11.68
C ASP A 662 -35.85 16.07 -11.75
N VAL A 663 -34.83 16.16 -12.60
CA VAL A 663 -33.98 17.35 -12.68
C VAL A 663 -34.75 18.62 -13.06
N GLN A 664 -35.79 18.54 -13.88
CA GLN A 664 -36.57 19.71 -14.30
C GLN A 664 -37.55 20.17 -13.22
N ARG A 665 -38.07 19.23 -12.43
CA ARG A 665 -39.00 19.55 -11.33
C ARG A 665 -38.26 20.03 -10.10
N ASP A 666 -37.10 19.43 -9.81
CA ASP A 666 -36.47 19.52 -8.50
C ASP A 666 -35.22 20.42 -8.46
N HIS A 667 -34.68 20.89 -9.61
CA HIS A 667 -33.46 21.71 -9.64
C HIS A 667 -33.58 22.99 -8.83
N MET A 668 -34.74 23.66 -8.81
CA MET A 668 -34.94 24.87 -8.02
C MET A 668 -34.62 24.64 -6.53
N SER A 669 -35.16 23.54 -5.96
CA SER A 669 -34.92 23.21 -4.55
C SER A 669 -33.47 22.74 -4.31
N LEU A 670 -32.90 21.98 -5.23
CA LEU A 670 -31.51 21.51 -5.16
C LEU A 670 -30.53 22.69 -5.17
N LEU A 671 -30.66 23.58 -6.16
CA LEU A 671 -29.78 24.73 -6.35
C LEU A 671 -29.89 25.71 -5.20
N LYS A 672 -31.10 26.01 -4.69
CA LYS A 672 -31.25 26.85 -3.49
C LYS A 672 -30.50 26.28 -2.29
N ARG A 673 -30.63 24.98 -2.03
CA ARG A 673 -29.95 24.34 -0.91
C ARG A 673 -28.44 24.36 -1.09
N ALA A 674 -27.95 24.10 -2.30
CA ALA A 674 -26.53 24.16 -2.60
C ALA A 674 -25.96 25.58 -2.51
N MET A 675 -26.69 26.60 -3.00
CA MET A 675 -26.29 28.01 -2.87
C MET A 675 -26.21 28.47 -1.41
N ASN A 676 -27.03 27.91 -0.50
CA ASN A 676 -26.89 28.15 0.93
C ASN A 676 -25.60 27.57 1.54
N ARG A 677 -24.94 26.64 0.84
CA ARG A 677 -23.63 26.10 1.21
C ARG A 677 -22.48 26.78 0.45
N LEU A 678 -22.78 27.69 -0.49
CA LEU A 678 -21.79 28.38 -1.29
C LEU A 678 -21.34 29.66 -0.57
N THR A 679 -20.03 29.82 -0.41
CA THR A 679 -19.45 31.08 0.11
C THR A 679 -19.85 32.26 -0.77
N THR A 680 -19.83 33.47 -0.23
CA THR A 680 -20.25 34.69 -0.94
C THR A 680 -19.50 34.89 -2.27
N ASP A 681 -18.20 34.61 -2.30
CA ASP A 681 -17.34 34.69 -3.49
C ASP A 681 -17.20 33.35 -4.24
N GLY A 682 -17.96 32.34 -3.82
CA GLY A 682 -17.91 30.99 -4.36
C GLY A 682 -18.53 30.88 -5.75
N THR A 683 -18.26 29.76 -6.43
CA THR A 683 -18.88 29.42 -7.71
C THR A 683 -19.56 28.06 -7.65
N LEU A 684 -20.80 27.97 -8.15
CA LEU A 684 -21.49 26.72 -8.36
C LEU A 684 -21.58 26.41 -9.86
N TYR A 685 -21.12 25.23 -10.25
CA TYR A 685 -21.30 24.68 -11.58
C TYR A 685 -22.40 23.62 -11.56
N PHE A 686 -23.46 23.86 -12.33
CA PHE A 686 -24.57 22.94 -12.49
C PHE A 686 -24.59 22.46 -13.94
N SER A 687 -24.75 21.16 -14.14
CA SER A 687 -24.91 20.57 -15.48
C SER A 687 -26.00 19.52 -15.47
N ASN A 688 -26.58 19.24 -16.64
CA ASN A 688 -27.42 18.07 -16.85
C ASN A 688 -27.54 17.75 -18.34
N ASN A 689 -28.06 16.57 -18.65
CA ASN A 689 -28.27 16.07 -20.02
C ASN A 689 -29.75 16.07 -20.47
N TYR A 690 -30.64 16.73 -19.74
CA TYR A 690 -32.05 16.80 -20.12
C TYR A 690 -32.24 17.77 -21.30
N ARG A 691 -32.61 17.24 -22.46
CA ARG A 691 -32.72 18.03 -23.71
C ARG A 691 -33.73 19.17 -23.66
N GLY A 692 -34.76 19.04 -22.83
CA GLY A 692 -35.81 20.03 -22.64
C GLY A 692 -35.63 20.89 -21.40
N PHE A 693 -34.42 20.92 -20.82
CA PHE A 693 -34.20 21.62 -19.56
C PHE A 693 -34.45 23.12 -19.69
N GLU A 694 -35.16 23.68 -18.74
CA GLU A 694 -35.37 25.13 -18.58
C GLU A 694 -35.00 25.51 -17.14
N MET A 695 -34.14 26.52 -17.00
CA MET A 695 -33.76 27.05 -15.69
C MET A 695 -34.97 27.73 -15.04
N ASP A 696 -35.15 27.53 -13.74
CA ASP A 696 -36.31 28.06 -13.03
C ASP A 696 -36.19 29.58 -12.83
N ASP A 697 -37.26 30.32 -13.08
CA ASP A 697 -37.29 31.79 -12.98
C ASP A 697 -36.91 32.30 -11.58
N VAL A 698 -37.19 31.52 -10.53
CA VAL A 698 -36.81 31.88 -9.15
C VAL A 698 -35.30 31.83 -8.98
N ILE A 699 -34.60 30.89 -9.64
CA ILE A 699 -33.14 30.83 -9.62
C ILE A 699 -32.55 32.02 -10.38
N LEU A 700 -33.10 32.33 -11.56
CA LEU A 700 -32.69 33.47 -12.38
C LEU A 700 -32.89 34.82 -11.67
N GLY A 701 -33.92 34.93 -10.82
CA GLY A 701 -34.20 36.14 -10.04
C GLY A 701 -33.38 36.28 -8.76
N MET A 702 -32.78 35.20 -8.25
CA MET A 702 -32.04 35.19 -6.97
C MET A 702 -30.52 35.22 -7.12
N TYR A 703 -30.00 34.75 -8.26
CA TYR A 703 -28.58 34.50 -8.45
C TYR A 703 -28.12 34.99 -9.83
N GLU A 704 -26.82 35.23 -9.96
CA GLU A 704 -26.21 35.44 -11.28
C GLU A 704 -26.04 34.08 -11.95
N VAL A 705 -26.68 33.88 -13.10
CA VAL A 705 -26.69 32.61 -13.85
C VAL A 705 -26.17 32.84 -15.26
N GLU A 706 -25.06 32.18 -15.59
CA GLU A 706 -24.43 32.22 -16.90
C GLU A 706 -24.44 30.81 -17.52
N GLU A 707 -25.02 30.67 -18.71
CA GLU A 707 -24.93 29.39 -19.44
C GLU A 707 -23.56 29.26 -20.12
N ILE A 708 -22.82 28.21 -19.76
CA ILE A 708 -21.45 27.93 -20.21
C ILE A 708 -21.35 26.66 -21.07
N SER A 709 -22.48 26.17 -21.60
CA SER A 709 -22.58 24.93 -22.38
C SER A 709 -21.55 24.85 -23.51
N SER A 710 -21.35 25.93 -24.28
CA SER A 710 -20.40 25.95 -25.40
C SER A 710 -18.93 25.82 -24.99
N GLU A 711 -18.60 26.14 -23.73
CA GLU A 711 -17.23 26.08 -23.21
C GLU A 711 -16.91 24.71 -22.58
N THR A 712 -17.94 23.94 -22.26
CA THR A 712 -17.81 22.64 -21.57
C THR A 712 -17.89 21.45 -22.53
N ILE A 713 -18.24 21.68 -23.81
CA ILE A 713 -18.31 20.64 -24.84
C ILE A 713 -16.99 20.54 -25.62
N GLY A 714 -16.36 19.37 -25.57
CA GLY A 714 -15.12 19.09 -26.29
C GLY A 714 -15.27 18.98 -27.82
N PRO A 715 -14.19 19.18 -28.61
CA PRO A 715 -14.20 18.99 -30.06
C PRO A 715 -14.68 17.61 -30.52
N ASP A 716 -14.47 16.57 -29.71
CA ASP A 716 -14.91 15.19 -29.95
C ASP A 716 -16.44 15.02 -29.89
N PHE A 717 -17.16 15.99 -29.34
CA PHE A 717 -18.63 16.01 -29.29
C PHE A 717 -19.26 17.15 -30.11
N LYS A 718 -18.48 17.88 -30.93
CA LYS A 718 -18.94 19.10 -31.61
C LYS A 718 -20.20 18.93 -32.48
N ARG A 719 -20.45 17.74 -33.04
CA ARG A 719 -21.66 17.46 -33.84
C ARG A 719 -22.93 17.37 -33.02
N ASN A 720 -22.81 17.00 -31.74
CA ASN A 720 -23.92 16.81 -30.84
C ASN A 720 -23.83 17.87 -29.73
N GLN A 721 -24.27 19.09 -30.03
CA GLN A 721 -24.30 20.19 -29.05
C GLN A 721 -25.37 20.00 -27.96
N LYS A 722 -26.15 18.92 -28.01
CA LYS A 722 -27.24 18.61 -27.08
C LYS A 722 -26.89 17.42 -26.18
N ILE A 723 -25.59 17.16 -25.95
CA ILE A 723 -25.11 16.11 -25.04
C ILE A 723 -25.36 16.47 -23.57
N HIS A 724 -25.11 17.71 -23.22
CA HIS A 724 -25.38 18.30 -21.91
C HIS A 724 -25.49 19.81 -22.04
N ARG A 725 -26.07 20.44 -21.02
CA ARG A 725 -26.02 21.88 -20.78
C ARG A 725 -25.36 22.13 -19.43
N ALA A 726 -24.68 23.26 -19.31
CA ALA A 726 -23.97 23.63 -18.11
C ALA A 726 -24.12 25.12 -17.80
N TRP A 727 -24.20 25.45 -16.52
CA TRP A 727 -24.37 26.80 -16.00
C TRP A 727 -23.35 27.07 -14.90
N LYS A 728 -22.85 28.30 -14.88
CA LYS A 728 -22.14 28.90 -13.76
C LYS A 728 -23.14 29.75 -12.97
N ILE A 729 -23.17 29.55 -11.65
CA ILE A 729 -24.09 30.23 -10.75
C ILE A 729 -23.29 30.84 -9.59
N THR A 730 -23.52 32.13 -9.30
CA THR A 730 -22.88 32.88 -8.22
C THR A 730 -23.90 33.71 -7.45
N HIS A 731 -23.57 34.09 -6.20
CA HIS A 731 -24.35 35.09 -5.48
C HIS A 731 -24.30 36.43 -6.23
N THR A 732 -25.39 37.20 -6.20
CA THR A 732 -25.42 38.54 -6.78
C THR A 732 -24.46 39.44 -6.01
N GLN A 733 -23.57 40.14 -6.71
CA GLN A 733 -22.67 41.09 -6.08
C GLN A 733 -23.48 42.26 -5.47
N VAL A 734 -23.32 42.50 -4.17
CA VAL A 734 -23.99 43.59 -3.44
C VAL A 734 -23.26 44.90 -3.65
#